data_AF-J3N7Y7-F1
#
_entry.id   AF-J3N7Y7-F1
#
_cell.length_a   1.000
_cell.length_b   1.000
_cell.length_c   1.000
_cell.angle_alpha   90.00
_cell.angle_beta   90.00
_cell.angle_gamma   90.00
#
_symmetry.space_group_name_H-M   'P 1'
#
loop_
_entity.id
_entity.type
_entity.pdbx_description
1 polymer ?
#
loop_
_entity_poly.entity_id
_entity_poly.type
_entity_poly.pdbx_seq_one_letter_code
_entity_poly.pdbx_strand_id
1 'polypeptide(L)'
;MSMRKAVALLPEHALVGLVTFGTQVHLHELGFSDLSKIYVFRGTKEISKEQILDQLGLAGAGRPGFPKMPQQPGGPQINGMHPPPTAGVNRFLLPVSECECTLSTLLDELQPDQWPVETGNRAIRCTGVALSVAAGLLGACMPGTGARIIALLGGPCTEGPGMIVSKDLSEPVRSHKDLDKDAAPHFQKAVKFYDGLAKQLVSQGHVLDVFASALDQVGLAEMKGSIERTGGLVVLSESFGHSVFKDSFKRIFEGGEQSLDLSFNGTLEINCSKDIKVQGIIGPCTSLEKKGALCADTVVGQGNTTAWKMCGLDRNTSLTVFFDVSPSERSSQPGHQNPELYIQFVTSYQHPEGQMRIRVSTICRKWVDGSTNTEELVEGFDQETAAVVLARYISLKMEMEEEFDATRWLDRSLIRLCSRFGDYRKDDPSSFSLHSNFSLFPQFMFNLRRSQFVQVFNNSPDETAYFRMLLNRESITNSVAMIQPSLISFSFDSPPSPVFLDVASIAADRILLLDAYFSVVIFHGMTIAQWRNMGYQNQPEHQQFAQLLQAPHEEAQIIIKGRFPVPRLVVCDQHGSQARFLLAKLNPSATYNSAHDVPPGSDIIFTDDVSFQVFCEHLQRLAVQSVPQYLSVPPLQRNVSCDFLSMASVAPTVATYNLLLQAYCDCRRPDTALEHFRLLLKDDSPVLPSPTTYRILARSLAENGKLDQAIELKDGMLERGLVAPDPQVYAFVMGGFVDAGDGDTVVSLYEELVEKLGGGGGFFGMVYGNLMKGYFLKGMEKEAMDCYAEVLGEGSKVRFGAVSYNMVLDALGRNGKLDDALQLFDRMCKEHDPPRRIAVNLGSFNVMVDAYCRAERFQDAIEVFGKMGEKRCAPDALSYNNLIDWLGKNELVGEAEELFKDMGESGVNPDEYTYVLLIESCFKVDRVDDSVSYFNKMFDAGLRPNANAFNKVIGGLVKVDRLDEAQGFFEQMPEKEVKPNIGSYELLLRAYVDASRLDDAIKMAKGILLDESVVFSDELKALLEGALQKEGRDGDMTKLYEDVEREKAEAAARAAEEKARAEALAKEEEERKKAEAKAKEEAAARASRAAIEAVLGRKKEAENDDSTGNVEEAQVVESLSDTNDITEENEGDDQKVVESLSDTNDIREENEGDDQKKQESGDALP
;
A
#
# COMPACT_ATOMS: atom_id res chain seq x y z
N MET A 1 -28.61 -10.46 -17.91
CA MET A 1 -29.58 -11.04 -16.94
C MET A 1 -29.84 -10.17 -15.71
N SER A 2 -28.83 -9.81 -14.89
CA SER A 2 -29.05 -9.08 -13.62
C SER A 2 -29.78 -7.73 -13.80
N MET A 3 -29.42 -6.94 -14.82
CA MET A 3 -30.11 -5.68 -15.13
C MET A 3 -31.60 -5.88 -15.46
N ARG A 4 -31.98 -6.91 -16.22
CA ARG A 4 -33.41 -7.20 -16.48
C ARG A 4 -34.19 -7.53 -15.21
N LYS A 5 -33.57 -8.25 -14.26
CA LYS A 5 -34.18 -8.50 -12.95
C LYS A 5 -34.31 -7.23 -12.12
N ALA A 6 -33.35 -6.31 -12.22
CA ALA A 6 -33.43 -5.01 -11.56
C ALA A 6 -34.54 -4.11 -12.15
N VAL A 7 -34.67 -4.06 -13.48
CA VAL A 7 -35.74 -3.30 -14.16
C VAL A 7 -37.12 -3.77 -13.70
N ALA A 8 -37.35 -5.10 -13.63
CA ALA A 8 -38.60 -5.69 -13.14
C ALA A 8 -38.85 -5.52 -11.62
N LEU A 9 -37.91 -4.94 -10.87
CA LEU A 9 -38.06 -4.62 -9.45
C LEU A 9 -38.20 -3.10 -9.19
N LEU A 10 -38.02 -2.25 -10.21
CA LEU A 10 -38.18 -0.81 -10.06
C LEU A 10 -39.66 -0.42 -9.90
N PRO A 11 -39.98 0.66 -9.15
CA PRO A 11 -41.31 1.23 -9.14
C PRO A 11 -41.74 1.66 -10.54
N GLU A 12 -43.00 1.37 -10.92
CA GLU A 12 -43.55 1.70 -12.25
C GLU A 12 -43.37 3.17 -12.67
N HIS A 13 -43.39 4.09 -11.71
CA HIS A 13 -43.26 5.54 -11.91
C HIS A 13 -41.81 6.06 -11.82
N ALA A 14 -40.83 5.20 -11.55
CA ALA A 14 -39.43 5.60 -11.51
C ALA A 14 -38.93 5.96 -12.91
N LEU A 15 -38.20 7.07 -13.05
CA LEU A 15 -37.61 7.47 -14.33
C LEU A 15 -36.31 6.70 -14.57
N VAL A 16 -36.21 6.02 -15.71
CA VAL A 16 -35.02 5.27 -16.15
C VAL A 16 -34.48 5.80 -17.47
N GLY A 17 -33.16 5.72 -17.62
CA GLY A 17 -32.44 5.99 -18.86
C GLY A 17 -31.27 5.03 -19.01
N LEU A 18 -30.78 4.86 -20.25
CA LEU A 18 -29.69 3.94 -20.56
C LEU A 18 -28.54 4.69 -21.26
N VAL A 19 -27.35 4.58 -20.67
CA VAL A 19 -26.07 4.92 -21.30
C VAL A 19 -25.26 3.63 -21.40
N THR A 20 -24.77 3.30 -22.59
CA THR A 20 -23.79 2.22 -22.78
C THR A 20 -22.50 2.79 -23.35
N PHE A 21 -21.36 2.16 -23.08
CA PHE A 21 -20.07 2.69 -23.50
C PHE A 21 -18.99 1.62 -23.65
N GLY A 22 -17.98 1.98 -24.43
CA GLY A 22 -16.73 1.24 -24.66
C GLY A 22 -15.70 2.22 -25.20
N THR A 23 -15.37 2.08 -26.48
CA THR A 23 -14.61 3.06 -27.28
C THR A 23 -15.37 4.38 -27.48
N GLN A 24 -16.70 4.33 -27.50
CA GLN A 24 -17.59 5.49 -27.63
C GLN A 24 -18.68 5.44 -26.55
N VAL A 25 -19.37 6.56 -26.32
CA VAL A 25 -20.50 6.65 -25.39
C VAL A 25 -21.80 6.75 -26.17
N HIS A 26 -22.76 5.89 -25.85
CA HIS A 26 -24.06 5.76 -26.49
C HIS A 26 -25.17 6.11 -25.48
N LEU A 27 -25.84 7.25 -25.68
CA LEU A 27 -27.05 7.60 -24.93
C LEU A 27 -28.29 7.19 -25.74
N HIS A 28 -29.14 6.34 -25.16
CA HIS A 28 -30.32 5.78 -25.82
C HIS A 28 -31.56 6.67 -25.61
N GLU A 29 -32.28 6.98 -26.69
CA GLU A 29 -33.58 7.66 -26.63
C GLU A 29 -34.69 6.60 -26.49
N LEU A 30 -35.23 6.45 -25.28
CA LEU A 30 -36.24 5.43 -24.95
C LEU A 30 -37.66 5.80 -25.45
N GLY A 31 -37.92 7.09 -25.70
CA GLY A 31 -39.25 7.61 -26.07
C GLY A 31 -39.72 7.39 -27.51
N PHE A 32 -39.09 6.50 -28.26
CA PHE A 32 -39.46 6.20 -29.64
C PHE A 32 -39.45 4.68 -29.89
N SER A 33 -40.61 4.03 -29.68
CA SER A 33 -40.78 2.58 -29.80
C SER A 33 -40.52 2.03 -31.20
N ASP A 34 -40.74 2.83 -32.24
CA ASP A 34 -40.74 2.37 -33.62
C ASP A 34 -39.33 2.22 -34.22
N LEU A 35 -38.33 2.86 -33.60
CA LEU A 35 -36.93 2.82 -34.02
C LEU A 35 -36.00 3.24 -32.87
N SER A 36 -35.08 2.36 -32.46
CA SER A 36 -34.03 2.74 -31.49
C SER A 36 -33.16 3.87 -32.05
N LYS A 37 -33.06 4.99 -31.32
CA LYS A 37 -32.17 6.11 -31.63
C LYS A 37 -31.11 6.24 -30.55
N ILE A 38 -29.87 6.45 -30.98
CA ILE A 38 -28.70 6.54 -30.12
C ILE A 38 -27.94 7.82 -30.43
N TYR A 39 -27.60 8.59 -29.41
CA TYR A 39 -26.70 9.73 -29.47
C TYR A 39 -25.28 9.26 -29.14
N VAL A 40 -24.35 9.47 -30.07
CA VAL A 40 -22.98 8.95 -29.98
C VAL A 40 -22.01 10.09 -29.65
N PHE A 41 -21.36 10.00 -28.48
CA PHE A 41 -20.30 10.92 -28.05
C PHE A 41 -18.93 10.23 -28.17
N ARG A 42 -17.91 11.02 -28.56
CA ARG A 42 -16.52 10.51 -28.72
C ARG A 42 -15.85 10.30 -27.36
N GLY A 43 -15.33 9.09 -27.13
CA GLY A 43 -14.66 8.73 -25.88
C GLY A 43 -13.37 9.50 -25.57
N THR A 44 -12.71 10.03 -26.59
CA THR A 44 -11.44 10.79 -26.45
C THR A 44 -11.60 12.22 -25.94
N LYS A 45 -12.80 12.81 -25.98
CA LYS A 45 -12.98 14.26 -25.81
C LYS A 45 -13.67 14.59 -24.48
N GLU A 46 -13.14 15.56 -23.75
CA GLU A 46 -13.85 16.21 -22.64
C GLU A 46 -15.00 17.08 -23.16
N ILE A 47 -16.20 16.88 -22.61
CA ILE A 47 -17.42 17.55 -23.03
C ILE A 47 -18.07 18.18 -21.80
N SER A 48 -18.26 19.50 -21.80
CA SER A 48 -18.88 20.20 -20.66
C SER A 48 -20.37 19.89 -20.55
N LYS A 49 -20.95 20.12 -19.37
CA LYS A 49 -22.41 20.01 -19.16
C LYS A 49 -23.19 20.80 -20.21
N GLU A 50 -22.79 22.03 -20.49
CA GLU A 50 -23.46 22.93 -21.43
C GLU A 50 -23.39 22.38 -22.85
N GLN A 51 -22.25 21.79 -23.25
CA GLN A 51 -22.08 21.16 -24.56
C GLN A 51 -22.90 19.88 -24.70
N ILE A 52 -23.05 19.09 -23.64
CA ILE A 52 -23.94 17.92 -23.61
C ILE A 52 -25.40 18.39 -23.76
N LEU A 53 -25.82 19.39 -22.99
CA LEU A 53 -27.17 19.94 -23.08
C LEU A 53 -27.49 20.53 -24.46
N ASP A 54 -26.54 21.23 -25.09
CA ASP A 54 -26.70 21.79 -26.44
C ASP A 54 -26.83 20.69 -27.51
N GLN A 55 -25.93 19.68 -27.49
CA GLN A 55 -25.99 18.53 -28.41
C GLN A 55 -27.25 17.69 -28.25
N LEU A 56 -27.81 17.64 -27.03
CA LEU A 56 -29.08 16.98 -26.74
C LEU A 56 -30.31 17.90 -26.93
N GLY A 57 -30.15 19.15 -27.38
CA GLY A 57 -31.26 20.10 -27.54
C GLY A 57 -32.01 20.41 -26.25
N LEU A 58 -31.33 20.28 -25.10
CA LEU A 58 -31.83 20.52 -23.74
C LEU A 58 -31.36 21.88 -23.19
N ALA A 59 -30.49 22.59 -23.90
CA ALA A 59 -30.05 23.93 -23.51
C ALA A 59 -31.24 24.91 -23.49
N GLY A 60 -31.39 25.64 -22.38
CA GLY A 60 -32.51 26.57 -22.17
C GLY A 60 -32.57 27.66 -23.23
N ALA A 61 -33.78 27.99 -23.70
CA ALA A 61 -34.03 28.97 -24.75
C ALA A 61 -33.62 30.40 -24.34
N GLY A 62 -32.33 30.74 -24.53
CA GLY A 62 -31.75 31.93 -23.91
C GLY A 62 -30.42 32.41 -24.50
N ARG A 63 -30.27 32.46 -25.83
CA ARG A 63 -29.26 33.33 -26.48
C ARG A 63 -29.65 33.77 -27.90
N PRO A 64 -29.42 35.05 -28.28
CA PRO A 64 -29.70 35.55 -29.63
C PRO A 64 -28.60 35.14 -30.61
N GLY A 65 -28.97 34.65 -31.80
CA GLY A 65 -27.99 34.36 -32.87
C GLY A 65 -28.46 33.39 -33.95
N PHE A 66 -29.41 32.49 -33.65
CA PHE A 66 -29.92 31.56 -34.67
C PHE A 66 -30.90 32.25 -35.63
N PRO A 67 -30.75 32.06 -36.96
CA PRO A 67 -31.72 32.57 -37.93
C PRO A 67 -33.10 31.96 -37.71
N LYS A 68 -34.14 32.80 -37.65
CA LYS A 68 -35.53 32.31 -37.74
C LYS A 68 -35.69 31.61 -39.09
N MET A 69 -36.06 30.32 -39.07
CA MET A 69 -36.52 29.65 -40.28
C MET A 69 -37.72 30.41 -40.88
N PRO A 70 -37.80 30.55 -42.21
CA PRO A 70 -38.90 31.27 -42.84
C PRO A 70 -40.22 30.54 -42.62
N GLN A 71 -41.19 31.22 -41.99
CA GLN A 71 -42.56 30.74 -41.94
C GLN A 71 -43.13 30.63 -43.36
N GLN A 72 -43.64 29.45 -43.72
CA GLN A 72 -44.54 29.33 -44.87
C GLN A 72 -45.86 30.04 -44.55
N PRO A 73 -46.34 30.97 -45.39
CA PRO A 73 -47.66 31.56 -45.22
C PRO A 73 -48.73 30.56 -45.68
N GLY A 74 -49.50 30.00 -44.74
CA GLY A 74 -50.66 29.15 -45.07
C GLY A 74 -51.13 28.15 -44.01
N GLY A 75 -50.34 27.85 -42.98
CA GLY A 75 -50.76 26.95 -41.88
C GLY A 75 -51.72 27.64 -40.89
N PRO A 76 -52.77 26.96 -40.39
CA PRO A 76 -53.67 27.52 -39.39
C PRO A 76 -52.94 27.80 -38.06
N GLN A 77 -53.16 28.97 -37.48
CA GLN A 77 -52.62 29.34 -36.17
C GLN A 77 -53.24 28.47 -35.07
N ILE A 78 -52.47 27.52 -34.54
CA ILE A 78 -52.76 26.90 -33.25
C ILE A 78 -52.12 27.78 -32.17
N ASN A 79 -52.95 28.51 -31.42
CA ASN A 79 -52.54 29.12 -30.16
C ASN A 79 -52.35 28.03 -29.09
N GLY A 80 -51.18 28.00 -28.44
CA GLY A 80 -51.00 27.30 -27.17
C GLY A 80 -49.80 26.33 -27.12
N MET A 81 -49.19 26.28 -25.94
CA MET A 81 -48.08 25.39 -25.56
C MET A 81 -46.81 25.44 -26.44
N HIS A 82 -45.87 26.31 -26.07
CA HIS A 82 -44.48 25.83 -26.02
C HIS A 82 -44.42 24.67 -25.02
N PRO A 83 -43.74 23.55 -25.32
CA PRO A 83 -43.48 22.53 -24.32
C PRO A 83 -42.71 23.13 -23.14
N PRO A 84 -42.99 22.73 -21.89
CA PRO A 84 -42.15 23.11 -20.76
C PRO A 84 -40.71 22.61 -20.99
N PRO A 85 -39.68 23.27 -20.43
CA PRO A 85 -38.27 22.88 -20.65
C PRO A 85 -37.95 21.44 -20.24
N THR A 86 -38.76 20.82 -19.39
CA THR A 86 -38.69 19.40 -19.00
C THR A 86 -39.08 18.43 -20.13
N ALA A 87 -39.89 18.84 -21.10
CA ALA A 87 -40.40 17.95 -22.15
C ALA A 87 -39.31 17.34 -23.05
N GLY A 88 -38.15 18.01 -23.17
CA GLY A 88 -37.02 17.50 -23.94
C GLY A 88 -36.25 16.36 -23.24
N VAL A 89 -36.28 16.31 -21.91
CA VAL A 89 -35.54 15.29 -21.11
C VAL A 89 -36.28 13.96 -21.10
N ASN A 90 -37.62 14.00 -21.10
CA ASN A 90 -38.50 12.83 -21.02
C ASN A 90 -38.34 11.83 -22.19
N ARG A 91 -37.63 12.18 -23.27
CA ARG A 91 -37.29 11.21 -24.34
C ARG A 91 -36.13 10.27 -23.99
N PHE A 92 -35.30 10.66 -23.02
CA PHE A 92 -34.17 9.87 -22.50
C PHE A 92 -34.47 9.23 -21.14
N LEU A 93 -35.31 9.89 -20.34
CA LEU A 93 -35.72 9.45 -19.01
C LEU A 93 -37.23 9.23 -18.97
N LEU A 94 -37.67 7.98 -18.89
CA LEU A 94 -39.09 7.60 -18.92
C LEU A 94 -39.51 6.80 -17.70
N PRO A 95 -40.79 6.84 -17.31
CA PRO A 95 -41.35 5.89 -16.35
C PRO A 95 -41.10 4.45 -16.80
N VAL A 96 -40.75 3.55 -15.87
CA VAL A 96 -40.57 2.13 -16.17
C VAL A 96 -41.81 1.54 -16.86
N SER A 97 -43.01 1.90 -16.41
CA SER A 97 -44.28 1.45 -17.02
C SER A 97 -44.47 1.85 -18.50
N GLU A 98 -43.76 2.88 -18.98
CA GLU A 98 -43.83 3.35 -20.37
C GLU A 98 -42.73 2.72 -21.26
N CYS A 99 -41.64 2.21 -20.68
CA CYS A 99 -40.46 1.77 -21.43
C CYS A 99 -39.89 0.38 -21.07
N GLU A 100 -40.48 -0.37 -20.13
CA GLU A 100 -39.98 -1.67 -19.66
C GLU A 100 -39.66 -2.65 -20.80
N CYS A 101 -40.55 -2.74 -21.79
CA CYS A 101 -40.40 -3.63 -22.95
C CYS A 101 -39.25 -3.19 -23.87
N THR A 102 -39.18 -1.89 -24.18
CA THR A 102 -38.10 -1.28 -24.98
C THR A 102 -36.74 -1.47 -24.29
N LEU A 103 -36.67 -1.16 -22.99
CA LEU A 103 -35.45 -1.31 -22.19
C LEU A 103 -35.03 -2.77 -22.05
N SER A 104 -35.97 -3.70 -21.84
CA SER A 104 -35.69 -5.14 -21.78
C SER A 104 -35.15 -5.68 -23.10
N THR A 105 -35.71 -5.22 -24.23
CA THR A 105 -35.25 -5.58 -25.58
C THR A 105 -33.83 -5.06 -25.83
N LEU A 106 -33.58 -3.77 -25.55
CA LEU A 106 -32.23 -3.18 -25.66
C LEU A 106 -31.21 -3.93 -24.81
N LEU A 107 -31.57 -4.33 -23.59
CA LEU A 107 -30.69 -5.10 -22.68
C LEU A 107 -30.43 -6.55 -23.11
N ASP A 108 -31.32 -7.16 -23.90
CA ASP A 108 -31.12 -8.49 -24.50
C ASP A 108 -30.28 -8.40 -25.79
N GLU A 109 -30.36 -7.28 -26.51
CA GLU A 109 -29.59 -7.04 -27.74
C GLU A 109 -28.14 -6.59 -27.46
N LEU A 110 -27.80 -6.13 -26.24
CA LEU A 110 -26.45 -5.68 -25.88
C LEU A 110 -25.38 -6.74 -26.16
N GLN A 111 -24.41 -6.37 -26.99
CA GLN A 111 -23.20 -7.13 -27.29
C GLN A 111 -21.96 -6.49 -26.64
N PRO A 112 -20.83 -7.22 -26.52
CA PRO A 112 -19.52 -6.61 -26.28
C PRO A 112 -19.22 -5.49 -27.30
N ASP A 113 -18.35 -4.56 -26.92
CA ASP A 113 -17.92 -3.51 -27.86
C ASP A 113 -17.26 -4.15 -29.10
N GLN A 114 -17.61 -3.64 -30.29
CA GLN A 114 -17.27 -4.28 -31.56
C GLN A 114 -15.91 -3.83 -32.11
N TRP A 115 -15.25 -2.86 -31.45
CA TRP A 115 -13.91 -2.43 -31.80
C TRP A 115 -12.89 -3.53 -31.45
N PRO A 116 -12.05 -3.97 -32.40
CA PRO A 116 -11.07 -5.02 -32.14
C PRO A 116 -10.01 -4.54 -31.15
N VAL A 117 -9.64 -5.40 -30.22
CA VAL A 117 -8.54 -5.17 -29.29
C VAL A 117 -7.28 -5.76 -29.90
N GLU A 118 -6.26 -4.91 -30.13
CA GLU A 118 -4.95 -5.33 -30.64
C GLU A 118 -4.25 -6.24 -29.62
N THR A 119 -3.48 -7.23 -30.10
CA THR A 119 -2.64 -8.06 -29.22
C THR A 119 -1.66 -7.19 -28.44
N GLY A 120 -1.55 -7.41 -27.13
CA GLY A 120 -0.75 -6.56 -26.24
C GLY A 120 -1.48 -5.31 -25.73
N ASN A 121 -2.73 -5.04 -26.17
CA ASN A 121 -3.52 -3.92 -25.66
C ASN A 121 -4.74 -4.36 -24.82
N ARG A 122 -5.14 -3.47 -23.90
CA ARG A 122 -6.44 -3.44 -23.21
C ARG A 122 -7.52 -2.94 -24.16
N ALA A 123 -8.77 -3.30 -23.87
CA ALA A 123 -9.92 -2.68 -24.54
C ALA A 123 -9.97 -1.16 -24.26
N ILE A 124 -10.36 -0.38 -25.28
CA ILE A 124 -10.58 1.06 -25.14
C ILE A 124 -11.85 1.30 -24.31
N ARG A 125 -11.75 2.10 -23.25
CA ARG A 125 -12.84 2.38 -22.32
C ARG A 125 -12.83 3.84 -21.90
N CYS A 126 -13.85 4.59 -22.32
CA CYS A 126 -14.04 6.01 -22.00
C CYS A 126 -14.98 6.26 -20.80
N THR A 127 -14.74 5.59 -19.67
CA THR A 127 -15.56 5.66 -18.45
C THR A 127 -15.85 7.10 -18.02
N GLY A 128 -14.85 7.98 -17.99
CA GLY A 128 -15.03 9.37 -17.57
C GLY A 128 -16.02 10.14 -18.44
N VAL A 129 -15.94 9.99 -19.77
CA VAL A 129 -16.91 10.63 -20.69
C VAL A 129 -18.32 10.06 -20.51
N ALA A 130 -18.46 8.75 -20.29
CA ALA A 130 -19.75 8.12 -20.04
C ALA A 130 -20.43 8.69 -18.77
N LEU A 131 -19.66 8.88 -17.70
CA LEU A 131 -20.13 9.50 -16.47
C LEU A 131 -20.44 11.00 -16.64
N SER A 132 -19.63 11.75 -17.39
CA SER A 132 -19.92 13.16 -17.73
C SER A 132 -21.21 13.30 -18.53
N VAL A 133 -21.46 12.44 -19.52
CA VAL A 133 -22.70 12.43 -20.32
C VAL A 133 -23.92 12.14 -19.44
N ALA A 134 -23.85 11.12 -18.57
CA ALA A 134 -24.92 10.80 -17.64
C ALA A 134 -25.19 11.95 -16.64
N ALA A 135 -24.14 12.53 -16.05
CA ALA A 135 -24.26 13.67 -15.14
C ALA A 135 -24.71 14.96 -15.84
N GLY A 136 -24.42 15.12 -17.13
CA GLY A 136 -24.90 16.22 -17.95
C GLY A 136 -26.40 16.11 -18.24
N LEU A 137 -26.86 14.92 -18.64
CA LEU A 137 -28.28 14.61 -18.87
C LEU A 137 -29.12 14.77 -17.59
N LEU A 138 -28.71 14.15 -16.48
CA LEU A 138 -29.41 14.32 -15.20
C LEU A 138 -29.40 15.79 -14.76
N GLY A 139 -28.33 16.53 -15.08
CA GLY A 139 -28.25 17.97 -14.86
C GLY A 139 -29.27 18.83 -15.63
N ALA A 140 -30.08 18.25 -16.51
CA ALA A 140 -31.24 18.86 -17.17
C ALA A 140 -32.57 18.65 -16.41
N CYS A 141 -32.61 17.72 -15.45
CA CYS A 141 -33.79 17.43 -14.64
C CYS A 141 -34.16 18.62 -13.73
N MET A 142 -35.37 18.58 -13.17
CA MET A 142 -35.84 19.59 -12.22
C MET A 142 -34.87 19.69 -11.02
N PRO A 143 -34.34 20.90 -10.69
CA PRO A 143 -33.43 21.08 -9.56
C PRO A 143 -33.99 20.53 -8.24
N GLY A 144 -33.17 19.78 -7.50
CA GLY A 144 -33.57 19.14 -6.25
C GLY A 144 -34.31 17.80 -6.41
N THR A 145 -34.42 17.27 -7.63
CA THR A 145 -34.84 15.87 -7.86
C THR A 145 -33.69 14.94 -7.51
N GLY A 146 -33.89 13.99 -6.59
CA GLY A 146 -32.93 12.92 -6.36
C GLY A 146 -32.76 12.03 -7.60
N ALA A 147 -31.52 11.76 -8.00
CA ALA A 147 -31.21 10.83 -9.09
C ALA A 147 -29.91 10.06 -8.82
N ARG A 148 -29.77 8.88 -9.43
CA ARG A 148 -28.57 8.01 -9.31
C ARG A 148 -28.01 7.65 -10.68
N ILE A 149 -26.70 7.73 -10.82
CA ILE A 149 -25.94 7.09 -11.88
C ILE A 149 -25.44 5.77 -11.32
N ILE A 150 -25.81 4.64 -11.91
CA ILE A 150 -25.35 3.31 -11.50
C ILE A 150 -24.36 2.80 -12.55
N ALA A 151 -23.07 2.94 -12.27
CA ALA A 151 -21.99 2.57 -13.19
C ALA A 151 -21.60 1.10 -13.02
N LEU A 152 -21.72 0.31 -14.10
CA LEU A 152 -21.24 -1.08 -14.16
C LEU A 152 -19.89 -1.11 -14.89
N LEU A 153 -18.79 -1.33 -14.16
CA LEU A 153 -17.43 -1.18 -14.68
C LEU A 153 -16.71 -2.54 -14.79
N GLY A 154 -16.36 -2.93 -16.01
CA GLY A 154 -15.66 -4.19 -16.32
C GLY A 154 -14.16 -4.04 -16.59
N GLY A 155 -13.50 -3.05 -15.98
CA GLY A 155 -12.09 -2.72 -16.21
C GLY A 155 -11.82 -1.21 -16.10
N PRO A 156 -10.55 -0.79 -16.15
CA PRO A 156 -10.15 0.61 -15.98
C PRO A 156 -10.54 1.50 -17.16
N CYS A 157 -10.60 2.81 -16.92
CA CYS A 157 -10.71 3.81 -17.99
C CYS A 157 -9.35 3.90 -18.72
N THR A 158 -9.34 3.63 -20.02
CA THR A 158 -8.11 3.58 -20.85
C THR A 158 -8.05 4.67 -21.91
N GLU A 159 -9.11 5.48 -22.05
CA GLU A 159 -9.14 6.61 -22.99
C GLU A 159 -9.99 7.78 -22.46
N GLY A 160 -9.59 9.00 -22.83
CA GLY A 160 -10.30 10.23 -22.49
C GLY A 160 -10.04 10.74 -21.07
N PRO A 161 -10.84 11.73 -20.60
CA PRO A 161 -10.79 12.22 -19.23
C PRO A 161 -11.05 11.11 -18.21
N GLY A 162 -10.35 11.15 -17.08
CA GLY A 162 -10.45 10.10 -16.05
C GLY A 162 -9.75 8.78 -16.40
N MET A 163 -8.90 8.75 -17.43
CA MET A 163 -7.99 7.65 -17.77
C MET A 163 -7.13 7.24 -16.55
N ILE A 164 -7.08 5.95 -16.26
CA ILE A 164 -6.43 5.32 -15.09
C ILE A 164 -5.08 4.70 -15.48
N VAL A 165 -5.03 4.10 -16.67
CA VAL A 165 -3.87 3.41 -17.25
C VAL A 165 -3.97 3.52 -18.78
N SER A 166 -2.86 3.40 -19.51
CA SER A 166 -2.92 3.37 -20.96
C SER A 166 -3.52 2.06 -21.50
N LYS A 167 -3.66 1.99 -22.83
CA LYS A 167 -4.05 0.75 -23.49
C LYS A 167 -2.96 -0.33 -23.46
N ASP A 168 -1.68 -0.01 -23.27
CA ASP A 168 -0.58 -0.98 -23.40
C ASP A 168 -0.51 -1.92 -22.19
N LEU A 169 -0.60 -3.24 -22.41
CA LEU A 169 -0.53 -4.24 -21.32
C LEU A 169 0.87 -4.35 -20.69
N SER A 170 1.93 -3.87 -21.35
CA SER A 170 3.27 -3.79 -20.74
C SER A 170 3.34 -2.74 -19.64
N GLU A 171 2.50 -1.70 -19.68
CA GLU A 171 2.32 -0.76 -18.58
C GLU A 171 1.36 -1.35 -17.53
N PRO A 172 1.81 -1.66 -16.30
CA PRO A 172 0.94 -2.22 -15.26
C PRO A 172 -0.04 -1.17 -14.72
N VAL A 173 -1.14 -1.63 -14.12
CA VAL A 173 -2.01 -0.73 -13.34
C VAL A 173 -1.33 -0.42 -12.01
N ARG A 174 -1.22 0.88 -11.66
CA ARG A 174 -0.53 1.37 -10.46
C ARG A 174 -0.85 0.60 -9.17
N SER A 175 0.20 0.31 -8.41
CA SER A 175 0.20 -0.22 -7.05
C SER A 175 0.42 0.88 -6.00
N HIS A 176 0.28 0.58 -4.70
CA HIS A 176 0.61 1.53 -3.63
C HIS A 176 2.07 2.01 -3.72
N LYS A 177 3.01 1.11 -4.01
CA LYS A 177 4.44 1.42 -4.19
C LYS A 177 4.70 2.43 -5.32
N ASP A 178 3.83 2.47 -6.33
CA ASP A 178 3.94 3.43 -7.43
C ASP A 178 3.33 4.79 -7.06
N LEU A 179 2.30 4.80 -6.20
CA LEU A 179 1.76 6.03 -5.61
C LEU A 179 2.77 6.66 -4.64
N ASP A 180 3.36 5.87 -3.74
CA ASP A 180 4.36 6.29 -2.75
C ASP A 180 5.64 6.87 -3.39
N LYS A 181 5.88 6.60 -4.68
CA LYS A 181 7.04 7.05 -5.45
C LYS A 181 6.73 8.09 -6.52
N ASP A 182 5.49 8.58 -6.59
CA ASP A 182 4.96 9.42 -7.68
C ASP A 182 5.22 8.84 -9.10
N ALA A 183 5.23 7.50 -9.21
CA ALA A 183 5.46 6.75 -10.44
C ALA A 183 4.15 6.40 -11.19
N ALA A 184 3.03 7.04 -10.83
CA ALA A 184 1.69 6.76 -11.35
C ALA A 184 1.17 7.93 -12.23
N PRO A 185 1.58 8.06 -13.51
CA PRO A 185 1.47 9.28 -14.32
C PRO A 185 0.03 9.76 -14.63
N HIS A 186 -0.95 8.89 -14.44
CA HIS A 186 -2.38 9.16 -14.66
C HIS A 186 -3.13 9.54 -13.38
N PHE A 187 -2.66 9.11 -12.21
CA PHE A 187 -3.43 9.12 -10.95
C PHE A 187 -3.97 10.51 -10.60
N GLN A 188 -3.08 11.49 -10.46
CA GLN A 188 -3.48 12.84 -10.03
C GLN A 188 -4.36 13.58 -11.06
N LYS A 189 -4.21 13.26 -12.36
CA LYS A 189 -5.07 13.81 -13.43
C LYS A 189 -6.47 13.21 -13.37
N ALA A 190 -6.57 11.90 -13.11
CA ALA A 190 -7.85 11.21 -12.96
C ALA A 190 -8.58 11.61 -11.67
N VAL A 191 -7.89 11.63 -10.52
CA VAL A 191 -8.44 12.14 -9.25
C VAL A 191 -9.04 13.54 -9.45
N LYS A 192 -8.30 14.47 -10.06
CA LYS A 192 -8.77 15.83 -10.34
C LYS A 192 -10.02 15.87 -11.24
N PHE A 193 -10.09 15.01 -12.25
CA PHE A 193 -11.27 14.91 -13.11
C PHE A 193 -12.50 14.40 -12.34
N TYR A 194 -12.36 13.31 -11.58
CA TYR A 194 -13.45 12.75 -10.79
C TYR A 194 -13.85 13.68 -9.64
N ASP A 195 -12.95 14.45 -9.03
CA ASP A 195 -13.32 15.51 -8.07
C ASP A 195 -14.11 16.66 -8.72
N GLY A 196 -13.87 16.94 -10.01
CA GLY A 196 -14.69 17.85 -10.81
C GLY A 196 -16.10 17.32 -11.03
N LEU A 197 -16.23 16.06 -11.43
CA LEU A 197 -17.50 15.35 -11.57
C LEU A 197 -18.26 15.29 -10.23
N ALA A 198 -17.57 15.05 -9.12
CA ALA A 198 -18.13 15.02 -7.78
C ALA A 198 -18.82 16.34 -7.44
N LYS A 199 -18.14 17.48 -7.66
CA LYS A 199 -18.69 18.82 -7.44
C LYS A 199 -19.94 19.07 -8.29
N GLN A 200 -19.94 18.64 -9.56
CA GLN A 200 -21.12 18.71 -10.42
C GLN A 200 -22.29 17.92 -9.83
N LEU A 201 -22.09 16.65 -9.47
CA LEU A 201 -23.15 15.80 -8.91
C LEU A 201 -23.69 16.32 -7.57
N VAL A 202 -22.80 16.75 -6.67
CA VAL A 202 -23.18 17.33 -5.37
C VAL A 202 -24.03 18.59 -5.54
N SER A 203 -23.64 19.49 -6.46
CA SER A 203 -24.42 20.71 -6.75
C SER A 203 -25.82 20.44 -7.31
N GLN A 204 -26.03 19.27 -7.92
CA GLN A 204 -27.30 18.86 -8.50
C GLN A 204 -28.16 18.02 -7.54
N GLY A 205 -27.56 17.45 -6.47
CA GLY A 205 -28.23 16.52 -5.57
C GLY A 205 -28.24 15.07 -6.08
N HIS A 206 -27.31 14.71 -6.98
CA HIS A 206 -27.23 13.41 -7.65
C HIS A 206 -26.17 12.49 -7.02
N VAL A 207 -26.35 11.18 -7.20
CA VAL A 207 -25.53 10.10 -6.62
C VAL A 207 -24.75 9.37 -7.71
N LEU A 208 -23.50 8.99 -7.47
CA LEU A 208 -22.75 8.04 -8.30
C LEU A 208 -22.52 6.72 -7.54
N ASP A 209 -23.24 5.67 -7.93
CA ASP A 209 -22.96 4.30 -7.49
C ASP A 209 -21.99 3.62 -8.46
N VAL A 210 -21.03 2.83 -7.96
CA VAL A 210 -20.06 2.09 -8.79
C VAL A 210 -20.03 0.62 -8.42
N PHE A 211 -20.37 -0.23 -9.39
CA PHE A 211 -20.27 -1.68 -9.31
C PHE A 211 -19.14 -2.14 -10.23
N ALA A 212 -17.96 -2.28 -9.66
CA ALA A 212 -16.76 -2.78 -10.30
C ALA A 212 -16.77 -4.31 -10.35
N SER A 213 -16.50 -4.89 -11.51
CA SER A 213 -16.34 -6.34 -11.66
C SER A 213 -15.32 -6.71 -12.72
N ALA A 214 -14.09 -6.95 -12.27
CA ALA A 214 -12.93 -7.28 -13.09
C ALA A 214 -11.93 -8.13 -12.29
N LEU A 215 -11.02 -8.81 -12.99
CA LEU A 215 -9.92 -9.57 -12.37
C LEU A 215 -8.74 -8.69 -11.94
N ASP A 216 -8.72 -7.44 -12.38
CA ASP A 216 -7.72 -6.41 -12.11
C ASP A 216 -8.45 -5.09 -11.80
N GLN A 217 -7.71 -4.08 -11.35
CA GLN A 217 -8.23 -2.80 -10.86
C GLN A 217 -8.99 -2.00 -11.93
N VAL A 218 -9.95 -1.18 -11.50
CA VAL A 218 -10.81 -0.36 -12.38
C VAL A 218 -10.65 1.15 -12.21
N GLY A 219 -9.90 1.60 -11.20
CA GLY A 219 -9.75 3.00 -10.84
C GLY A 219 -10.67 3.49 -9.71
N LEU A 220 -11.08 2.59 -8.80
CA LEU A 220 -11.85 2.99 -7.61
C LEU A 220 -11.08 3.98 -6.74
N ALA A 221 -9.75 3.89 -6.66
CA ALA A 221 -8.95 4.85 -5.90
C ALA A 221 -9.15 6.30 -6.40
N GLU A 222 -9.18 6.51 -7.72
CA GLU A 222 -9.38 7.82 -8.34
C GLU A 222 -10.85 8.25 -8.33
N MET A 223 -11.79 7.31 -8.45
CA MET A 223 -13.23 7.58 -8.40
C MET A 223 -13.76 7.78 -6.97
N LYS A 224 -13.01 7.38 -5.93
CA LYS A 224 -13.39 7.46 -4.50
C LYS A 224 -14.08 8.77 -4.15
N GLY A 225 -13.46 9.90 -4.51
CA GLY A 225 -13.96 11.24 -4.21
C GLY A 225 -15.33 11.54 -4.80
N SER A 226 -15.67 11.01 -5.99
CA SER A 226 -17.03 11.13 -6.55
C SER A 226 -18.06 10.32 -5.77
N ILE A 227 -17.73 9.09 -5.42
CA ILE A 227 -18.66 8.15 -4.81
C ILE A 227 -18.96 8.58 -3.37
N GLU A 228 -17.91 8.84 -2.57
CA GLU A 228 -18.05 9.18 -1.15
C GLU A 228 -18.75 10.53 -0.94
N ARG A 229 -18.32 11.60 -1.64
CA ARG A 229 -18.94 12.94 -1.54
C ARG A 229 -20.42 12.97 -1.92
N THR A 230 -20.86 12.06 -2.80
CA THR A 230 -22.26 11.95 -3.23
C THR A 230 -23.09 10.92 -2.45
N GLY A 231 -22.48 10.15 -1.55
CA GLY A 231 -23.15 9.08 -0.80
C GLY A 231 -23.46 7.82 -1.60
N GLY A 232 -22.72 7.61 -2.68
CA GLY A 232 -22.86 6.45 -3.57
C GLY A 232 -22.53 5.11 -2.92
N LEU A 233 -23.13 4.06 -3.47
CA LEU A 233 -22.82 2.67 -3.15
C LEU A 233 -21.59 2.24 -3.95
N VAL A 234 -20.72 1.45 -3.34
CA VAL A 234 -19.59 0.81 -4.03
C VAL A 234 -19.64 -0.71 -3.82
N VAL A 235 -19.41 -1.47 -4.89
CA VAL A 235 -19.24 -2.92 -4.85
C VAL A 235 -18.06 -3.30 -5.74
N LEU A 236 -17.10 -4.04 -5.18
CA LEU A 236 -15.97 -4.60 -5.90
C LEU A 236 -16.11 -6.14 -5.92
N SER A 237 -15.93 -6.75 -7.09
CA SER A 237 -15.93 -8.22 -7.23
C SER A 237 -15.08 -8.69 -8.42
N GLU A 238 -14.79 -9.98 -8.48
CA GLU A 238 -14.01 -10.60 -9.56
C GLU A 238 -14.79 -10.66 -10.90
N SER A 239 -16.13 -10.68 -10.86
CA SER A 239 -16.98 -10.89 -12.04
C SER A 239 -18.46 -10.56 -11.79
N PHE A 240 -19.14 -10.01 -12.79
CA PHE A 240 -20.61 -9.83 -12.79
C PHE A 240 -21.40 -11.15 -12.68
N GLY A 241 -20.74 -12.32 -12.80
CA GLY A 241 -21.32 -13.63 -12.52
C GLY A 241 -21.33 -14.03 -11.04
N HIS A 242 -20.51 -13.38 -10.20
CA HIS A 242 -20.31 -13.73 -8.79
C HIS A 242 -21.48 -13.25 -7.90
N SER A 243 -21.72 -13.95 -6.78
CA SER A 243 -22.80 -13.63 -5.83
C SER A 243 -22.67 -12.22 -5.24
N VAL A 244 -21.45 -11.84 -4.83
CA VAL A 244 -21.12 -10.49 -4.31
C VAL A 244 -21.68 -9.38 -5.21
N PHE A 245 -21.47 -9.45 -6.53
CA PHE A 245 -22.11 -8.50 -7.45
C PHE A 245 -23.62 -8.74 -7.54
N LYS A 246 -24.05 -9.94 -7.93
CA LYS A 246 -25.45 -10.21 -8.30
C LYS A 246 -26.45 -9.91 -7.19
N ASP A 247 -26.11 -10.32 -5.98
CA ASP A 247 -27.00 -10.23 -4.83
C ASP A 247 -26.94 -8.82 -4.20
N SER A 248 -25.78 -8.14 -4.21
CA SER A 248 -25.71 -6.72 -3.83
C SER A 248 -26.46 -5.84 -4.82
N PHE A 249 -26.30 -6.07 -6.13
CA PHE A 249 -26.98 -5.32 -7.17
C PHE A 249 -28.50 -5.51 -7.09
N LYS A 250 -28.95 -6.71 -6.72
CA LYS A 250 -30.38 -7.00 -6.46
C LYS A 250 -30.93 -6.15 -5.31
N ARG A 251 -30.22 -6.05 -4.17
CA ARG A 251 -30.66 -5.32 -2.96
C ARG A 251 -30.99 -3.84 -3.15
N ILE A 252 -30.41 -3.19 -4.16
CA ILE A 252 -30.74 -1.80 -4.54
C ILE A 252 -32.25 -1.66 -4.84
N PHE A 253 -32.86 -2.72 -5.39
CA PHE A 253 -34.21 -2.73 -5.94
C PHE A 253 -35.18 -3.63 -5.16
N GLU A 254 -34.74 -4.34 -4.12
CA GLU A 254 -35.63 -5.16 -3.31
C GLU A 254 -36.48 -4.30 -2.36
N GLY A 255 -37.79 -4.57 -2.30
CA GLY A 255 -38.70 -3.94 -1.35
C GLY A 255 -38.83 -4.71 -0.03
N GLY A 256 -39.47 -4.09 0.97
CA GLY A 256 -39.72 -4.69 2.28
C GLY A 256 -38.52 -4.66 3.22
N GLU A 257 -38.40 -5.64 4.12
CA GLU A 257 -37.36 -5.64 5.17
C GLU A 257 -35.93 -5.61 4.62
N GLN A 258 -35.70 -6.21 3.44
CA GLN A 258 -34.39 -6.29 2.77
C GLN A 258 -34.05 -5.05 1.92
N SER A 259 -34.96 -4.07 1.83
CA SER A 259 -34.71 -2.78 1.17
C SER A 259 -33.55 -2.03 1.81
N LEU A 260 -32.82 -1.25 1.01
CA LEU A 260 -31.85 -0.29 1.52
C LEU A 260 -32.52 1.05 1.96
N ASP A 261 -33.77 1.29 1.56
CA ASP A 261 -34.53 2.54 1.81
C ASP A 261 -33.80 3.80 1.33
N LEU A 262 -33.26 3.69 0.12
CA LEU A 262 -32.44 4.70 -0.56
C LEU A 262 -33.19 6.03 -0.63
N SER A 263 -32.65 7.00 0.09
CA SER A 263 -33.16 8.35 0.26
C SER A 263 -32.21 9.35 -0.39
N PHE A 264 -32.74 10.51 -0.77
CA PHE A 264 -32.07 11.42 -1.70
C PHE A 264 -32.01 12.87 -1.23
N ASN A 265 -31.12 13.63 -1.87
CA ASN A 265 -31.04 15.09 -1.81
C ASN A 265 -30.98 15.66 -0.38
N GLY A 266 -30.40 14.90 0.55
CA GLY A 266 -30.35 15.21 1.96
C GLY A 266 -29.50 16.45 2.29
N THR A 267 -29.84 17.07 3.42
CA THR A 267 -29.07 18.12 4.07
C THR A 267 -29.07 17.85 5.58
N LEU A 268 -27.88 17.70 6.16
CA LEU A 268 -27.67 17.60 7.60
C LEU A 268 -27.22 18.96 8.13
N GLU A 269 -27.91 19.50 9.12
CA GLU A 269 -27.43 20.62 9.95
C GLU A 269 -27.18 20.16 11.38
N ILE A 270 -26.14 20.71 12.02
CA ILE A 270 -25.78 20.42 13.41
C ILE A 270 -25.79 21.72 14.21
N ASN A 271 -26.61 21.75 15.27
CA ASN A 271 -26.65 22.83 16.25
C ASN A 271 -26.11 22.29 17.59
N CYS A 272 -25.39 23.10 18.35
CA CYS A 272 -24.86 22.72 19.66
C CYS A 272 -24.85 23.90 20.65
N SER A 273 -24.69 23.60 21.94
CA SER A 273 -24.36 24.61 22.96
C SER A 273 -23.11 25.41 22.56
N LYS A 274 -23.06 26.71 22.89
CA LYS A 274 -21.98 27.63 22.47
C LYS A 274 -20.57 27.16 22.86
N ASP A 275 -20.45 26.53 24.02
CA ASP A 275 -19.23 25.95 24.59
C ASP A 275 -18.64 24.80 23.74
N ILE A 276 -19.36 24.33 22.72
CA ILE A 276 -18.97 23.24 21.82
C ILE A 276 -18.97 23.77 20.38
N LYS A 277 -17.89 23.48 19.66
CA LYS A 277 -17.73 23.85 18.24
C LYS A 277 -17.56 22.59 17.39
N VAL A 278 -18.03 22.62 16.15
CA VAL A 278 -17.96 21.48 15.23
C VAL A 278 -16.68 21.58 14.40
N GLN A 279 -15.83 20.56 14.48
CA GLN A 279 -14.58 20.47 13.71
C GLN A 279 -14.81 19.95 12.29
N GLY A 280 -15.78 19.05 12.13
CA GLY A 280 -16.21 18.52 10.84
C GLY A 280 -16.68 17.06 10.89
N ILE A 281 -16.85 16.47 9.71
CA ILE A 281 -17.37 15.12 9.53
C ILE A 281 -16.43 14.24 8.69
N ILE A 282 -16.26 12.98 9.12
CA ILE A 282 -15.78 11.89 8.26
C ILE A 282 -16.96 10.99 7.92
N GLY A 283 -17.17 10.73 6.63
CA GLY A 283 -18.26 9.91 6.11
C GLY A 283 -18.84 10.45 4.79
N PRO A 284 -19.83 9.76 4.21
CA PRO A 284 -20.43 10.08 2.91
C PRO A 284 -21.27 11.38 2.91
N CYS A 285 -20.59 12.53 2.89
CA CYS A 285 -21.21 13.84 2.77
C CYS A 285 -20.24 14.87 2.13
N THR A 286 -20.76 16.06 1.81
CA THR A 286 -19.93 17.21 1.37
C THR A 286 -20.27 18.45 2.20
N SER A 287 -19.26 19.22 2.60
CA SER A 287 -19.47 20.51 3.28
C SER A 287 -20.33 21.47 2.44
N LEU A 288 -21.28 22.17 3.07
CA LEU A 288 -22.02 23.29 2.47
C LEU A 288 -21.38 24.65 2.78
N GLU A 289 -20.18 24.67 3.40
CA GLU A 289 -19.40 25.88 3.70
C GLU A 289 -20.17 26.96 4.50
N LYS A 290 -21.19 26.53 5.26
CA LYS A 290 -22.01 27.37 6.16
C LYS A 290 -21.20 27.75 7.40
N LYS A 291 -20.35 28.77 7.25
CA LYS A 291 -19.55 29.33 8.34
C LYS A 291 -20.44 29.98 9.41
N GLY A 292 -20.00 29.90 10.67
CA GLY A 292 -20.66 30.53 11.81
C GLY A 292 -19.91 30.30 13.12
N ALA A 293 -20.35 30.92 14.21
CA ALA A 293 -19.68 30.87 15.51
C ALA A 293 -19.58 29.46 16.14
N LEU A 294 -20.36 28.49 15.63
CA LEU A 294 -20.32 27.08 16.04
C LEU A 294 -19.30 26.24 15.24
N CYS A 295 -18.58 26.81 14.26
CA CYS A 295 -17.46 26.13 13.61
C CYS A 295 -16.21 26.22 14.50
N ALA A 296 -15.44 25.14 14.59
CA ALA A 296 -14.15 25.15 15.29
C ALA A 296 -13.03 25.62 14.35
N ASP A 297 -11.96 26.18 14.92
CA ASP A 297 -10.76 26.59 14.18
C ASP A 297 -9.92 25.38 13.72
N THR A 298 -9.99 24.27 14.47
CA THR A 298 -9.37 22.99 14.09
C THR A 298 -10.34 22.20 13.21
N VAL A 299 -9.91 21.83 12.01
CA VAL A 299 -10.75 21.21 10.97
C VAL A 299 -10.47 19.71 10.86
N VAL A 300 -11.51 18.88 10.80
CA VAL A 300 -11.39 17.43 10.57
C VAL A 300 -12.34 16.99 9.45
N GLY A 301 -11.80 16.36 8.40
CA GLY A 301 -12.58 15.87 7.26
C GLY A 301 -13.35 16.99 6.55
N GLN A 302 -14.64 16.79 6.31
CA GLN A 302 -15.56 17.81 5.81
C GLN A 302 -15.91 18.79 6.94
N GLY A 303 -15.04 19.77 7.21
CA GLY A 303 -15.26 20.79 8.24
C GLY A 303 -15.55 22.20 7.71
N ASN A 304 -15.20 23.22 8.51
CA ASN A 304 -15.49 24.65 8.25
C ASN A 304 -16.98 24.97 8.01
N THR A 305 -17.89 24.17 8.58
CA THR A 305 -19.34 24.30 8.37
C THR A 305 -20.10 23.68 9.55
N THR A 306 -21.37 24.07 9.70
CA THR A 306 -22.38 23.33 10.48
C THR A 306 -23.47 22.68 9.62
N ALA A 307 -23.30 22.67 8.29
CA ALA A 307 -24.23 22.04 7.36
C ALA A 307 -23.52 21.25 6.25
N TRP A 308 -24.09 20.11 5.88
CA TRP A 308 -23.55 19.16 4.90
C TRP A 308 -24.62 18.66 3.92
N LYS A 309 -24.20 18.42 2.67
CA LYS A 309 -25.00 17.76 1.65
C LYS A 309 -24.82 16.25 1.72
N MET A 310 -25.94 15.51 1.61
CA MET A 310 -25.97 14.05 1.55
C MET A 310 -26.82 13.64 0.34
N CYS A 311 -26.24 13.59 -0.86
CA CYS A 311 -27.01 13.40 -2.10
C CYS A 311 -27.74 12.04 -2.14
N GLY A 312 -27.07 11.00 -1.66
CA GLY A 312 -27.65 9.70 -1.36
C GLY A 312 -27.39 9.34 0.11
N LEU A 313 -28.36 8.68 0.74
CA LEU A 313 -28.25 8.09 2.06
C LEU A 313 -29.22 6.92 2.19
N ASP A 314 -28.93 6.01 3.11
CA ASP A 314 -29.75 4.83 3.42
C ASP A 314 -29.98 4.74 4.95
N ARG A 315 -30.73 3.72 5.39
CA ARG A 315 -31.03 3.48 6.81
C ARG A 315 -29.79 3.22 7.69
N ASN A 316 -28.66 2.80 7.10
CA ASN A 316 -27.43 2.41 7.80
C ASN A 316 -26.32 3.50 7.73
N THR A 317 -26.51 4.52 6.89
CA THR A 317 -25.55 5.58 6.61
C THR A 317 -25.17 6.32 7.89
N SER A 318 -23.94 6.10 8.32
CA SER A 318 -23.39 6.57 9.58
C SER A 318 -22.26 7.56 9.32
N LEU A 319 -22.21 8.63 10.12
CA LEU A 319 -21.22 9.70 10.01
C LEU A 319 -20.46 9.84 11.33
N THR A 320 -19.16 10.08 11.27
CA THR A 320 -18.38 10.46 12.46
C THR A 320 -18.25 11.98 12.51
N VAL A 321 -18.83 12.60 13.54
CA VAL A 321 -18.75 14.05 13.77
C VAL A 321 -17.73 14.33 14.86
N PHE A 322 -16.80 15.23 14.58
CA PHE A 322 -15.79 15.69 15.54
C PHE A 322 -16.21 17.03 16.14
N PHE A 323 -16.07 17.14 17.45
CA PHE A 323 -16.41 18.33 18.24
C PHE A 323 -15.19 18.80 19.02
N ASP A 324 -15.03 20.11 19.09
CA ASP A 324 -14.08 20.79 19.97
C ASP A 324 -14.84 21.33 21.19
N VAL A 325 -14.18 21.31 22.34
CA VAL A 325 -14.72 21.82 23.61
C VAL A 325 -13.94 23.08 23.95
N SER A 326 -14.65 24.21 24.06
CA SER A 326 -14.05 25.53 24.33
C SER A 326 -14.13 25.87 25.82
N PRO A 327 -13.12 25.55 26.67
CA PRO A 327 -13.15 25.90 28.09
C PRO A 327 -13.01 27.41 28.34
N SER A 328 -12.46 28.16 27.39
CA SER A 328 -12.15 29.59 27.53
C SER A 328 -13.38 30.50 27.64
N GLU A 329 -14.54 30.05 27.15
CA GLU A 329 -15.81 30.82 27.22
C GLU A 329 -16.58 30.58 28.53
N ARG A 330 -16.12 29.66 29.41
CA ARG A 330 -16.77 29.32 30.70
C ARG A 330 -16.30 30.13 31.91
N SER A 331 -15.25 30.94 31.75
CA SER A 331 -14.60 31.65 32.86
C SER A 331 -15.34 32.89 33.38
N SER A 332 -16.52 33.22 32.82
CA SER A 332 -17.31 34.39 33.21
C SER A 332 -18.66 34.05 33.86
N GLN A 333 -18.77 34.44 35.14
CA GLN A 333 -19.95 34.45 36.02
C GLN A 333 -20.36 33.12 36.72
N PRO A 334 -20.23 33.05 38.07
CA PRO A 334 -20.83 32.00 38.87
C PRO A 334 -22.30 32.34 39.17
N GLY A 335 -23.25 31.51 38.69
CA GLY A 335 -24.65 31.62 39.08
C GLY A 335 -25.67 30.91 38.19
N HIS A 336 -25.49 30.94 36.87
CA HIS A 336 -26.44 30.40 35.88
C HIS A 336 -25.73 29.57 34.78
N GLN A 337 -24.80 28.70 35.16
CA GLN A 337 -24.17 27.77 34.23
C GLN A 337 -25.06 26.55 34.02
N ASN A 338 -25.39 26.25 32.77
CA ASN A 338 -26.19 25.06 32.45
C ASN A 338 -25.34 23.80 32.67
N PRO A 339 -25.72 22.86 33.55
CA PRO A 339 -24.98 21.62 33.77
C PRO A 339 -25.04 20.67 32.55
N GLU A 340 -25.93 20.94 31.58
CA GLU A 340 -26.13 20.14 30.38
C GLU A 340 -25.54 20.81 29.11
N LEU A 341 -24.98 19.99 28.24
CA LEU A 341 -24.73 20.32 26.83
C LEU A 341 -25.79 19.68 25.95
N TYR A 342 -26.19 20.39 24.90
CA TYR A 342 -27.08 19.86 23.88
C TYR A 342 -26.37 19.84 22.53
N ILE A 343 -26.59 18.77 21.77
CA ILE A 343 -26.23 18.68 20.36
C ILE A 343 -27.48 18.19 19.63
N GLN A 344 -27.87 18.89 18.57
CA GLN A 344 -29.05 18.59 17.77
C GLN A 344 -28.65 18.39 16.31
N PHE A 345 -28.97 17.22 15.80
CA PHE A 345 -28.84 16.85 14.39
C PHE A 345 -30.19 17.04 13.71
N VAL A 346 -30.22 17.80 12.61
CA VAL A 346 -31.41 18.04 11.79
C VAL A 346 -31.12 17.60 10.36
N THR A 347 -31.68 16.48 9.94
CA THR A 347 -31.52 15.94 8.59
C THR A 347 -32.81 16.10 7.81
N SER A 348 -32.86 17.01 6.83
CA SER A 348 -33.91 17.02 5.82
C SER A 348 -33.51 16.13 4.64
N TYR A 349 -34.43 15.39 4.05
CA TYR A 349 -34.16 14.51 2.90
C TYR A 349 -35.43 14.14 2.15
N GLN A 350 -35.28 13.66 0.91
CA GLN A 350 -36.34 13.06 0.11
C GLN A 350 -36.39 11.56 0.38
N HIS A 351 -37.50 11.08 0.96
CA HIS A 351 -37.76 9.64 1.15
C HIS A 351 -37.98 8.95 -0.21
N PRO A 352 -37.69 7.65 -0.38
CA PRO A 352 -37.98 6.90 -1.62
C PRO A 352 -39.44 6.97 -2.11
N GLU A 353 -40.40 7.26 -1.23
CA GLU A 353 -41.81 7.58 -1.59
C GLU A 353 -42.00 8.99 -2.21
N GLY A 354 -40.93 9.73 -2.49
CA GLY A 354 -40.94 11.10 -3.01
C GLY A 354 -41.22 12.20 -1.98
N GLN A 355 -41.67 11.85 -0.77
CA GLN A 355 -41.97 12.80 0.32
C GLN A 355 -40.69 13.45 0.87
N MET A 356 -40.72 14.77 1.10
CA MET A 356 -39.71 15.42 1.95
C MET A 356 -39.97 15.11 3.42
N ARG A 357 -38.95 14.64 4.13
CA ARG A 357 -38.97 14.34 5.57
C ARG A 357 -37.88 15.12 6.29
N ILE A 358 -38.09 15.38 7.57
CA ILE A 358 -37.09 15.94 8.48
C ILE A 358 -36.95 15.00 9.67
N ARG A 359 -35.73 14.52 9.92
CA ARG A 359 -35.36 13.76 11.12
C ARG A 359 -34.62 14.70 12.06
N VAL A 360 -35.12 14.85 13.28
CA VAL A 360 -34.45 15.61 14.34
C VAL A 360 -33.99 14.64 15.42
N SER A 361 -32.78 14.82 15.93
CA SER A 361 -32.25 14.03 17.05
C SER A 361 -31.45 14.96 17.96
N THR A 362 -31.98 15.22 19.16
CA THR A 362 -31.33 16.03 20.18
C THR A 362 -30.74 15.11 21.23
N ILE A 363 -29.43 15.15 21.42
CA ILE A 363 -28.74 14.49 22.54
C ILE A 363 -28.41 15.50 23.63
N CYS A 364 -28.51 15.07 24.88
CA CYS A 364 -28.07 15.80 26.06
C CYS A 364 -26.95 15.00 26.76
N ARG A 365 -25.94 15.68 27.29
CA ARG A 365 -24.93 15.12 28.20
C ARG A 365 -24.64 16.12 29.32
N LYS A 366 -24.11 15.64 30.44
CA LYS A 366 -23.67 16.49 31.55
C LYS A 366 -22.21 16.91 31.37
N TRP A 367 -21.86 18.06 31.90
CA TRP A 367 -20.47 18.47 32.06
C TRP A 367 -19.85 17.83 33.30
N VAL A 368 -18.63 17.32 33.16
CA VAL A 368 -17.83 16.73 34.25
C VAL A 368 -16.50 17.48 34.33
N ASP A 369 -16.11 17.88 35.53
CA ASP A 369 -14.78 18.46 35.78
C ASP A 369 -13.73 17.33 35.91
N GLY A 370 -12.97 17.14 34.83
CA GLY A 370 -11.91 16.13 34.77
C GLY A 370 -10.69 16.38 35.65
N SER A 371 -10.66 17.47 36.44
CA SER A 371 -9.66 17.68 37.49
C SER A 371 -10.08 17.12 38.85
N THR A 372 -11.37 16.88 39.06
CA THR A 372 -11.93 16.43 40.34
C THR A 372 -12.69 15.11 40.27
N ASN A 373 -13.23 14.73 39.10
CA ASN A 373 -14.11 13.56 38.96
C ASN A 373 -13.76 12.69 37.74
N THR A 374 -12.63 11.98 37.82
CA THR A 374 -12.14 11.10 36.76
C THR A 374 -13.01 9.86 36.54
N GLU A 375 -13.70 9.37 37.58
CA GLU A 375 -14.56 8.18 37.52
C GLU A 375 -15.74 8.38 36.55
N GLU A 376 -16.46 9.50 36.64
CA GLU A 376 -17.56 9.82 35.70
C GLU A 376 -17.08 9.96 34.24
N LEU A 377 -15.82 10.37 34.01
CA LEU A 377 -15.23 10.38 32.66
C LEU A 377 -14.89 8.97 32.15
N VAL A 378 -14.46 8.08 33.04
CA VAL A 378 -14.19 6.66 32.74
C VAL A 378 -15.50 5.91 32.45
N GLU A 379 -16.58 6.22 33.17
CA GLU A 379 -17.92 5.69 32.89
C GLU A 379 -18.46 6.14 31.52
N GLY A 380 -18.12 7.35 31.08
CA GLY A 380 -18.54 7.90 29.79
C GLY A 380 -17.77 7.40 28.55
N PHE A 381 -16.72 6.58 28.71
CA PHE A 381 -15.89 6.12 27.58
C PHE A 381 -16.48 4.89 26.89
N ASP A 382 -16.71 5.00 25.58
CA ASP A 382 -17.13 3.91 24.70
C ASP A 382 -15.94 3.44 23.85
N GLN A 383 -15.37 2.28 24.21
CA GLN A 383 -14.22 1.68 23.54
C GLN A 383 -14.51 1.19 22.10
N GLU A 384 -15.74 0.77 21.79
CA GLU A 384 -16.10 0.34 20.43
C GLU A 384 -16.19 1.55 19.50
N THR A 385 -16.94 2.57 19.92
CA THR A 385 -17.03 3.83 19.17
C THR A 385 -15.66 4.49 19.05
N ALA A 386 -14.85 4.53 20.12
CA ALA A 386 -13.51 5.10 20.06
C ALA A 386 -12.59 4.35 19.07
N ALA A 387 -12.66 3.01 19.00
CA ALA A 387 -11.87 2.25 18.05
C ALA A 387 -12.25 2.54 16.59
N VAL A 388 -13.56 2.63 16.30
CA VAL A 388 -14.07 2.98 14.96
C VAL A 388 -13.73 4.41 14.57
N VAL A 389 -13.87 5.36 15.50
CA VAL A 389 -13.51 6.78 15.28
C VAL A 389 -12.02 6.93 14.99
N LEU A 390 -11.15 6.22 15.72
CA LEU A 390 -9.71 6.22 15.44
C LEU A 390 -9.40 5.59 14.08
N ALA A 391 -10.01 4.45 13.73
CA ALA A 391 -9.81 3.81 12.43
C ALA A 391 -10.14 4.76 11.26
N ARG A 392 -11.26 5.48 11.34
CA ARG A 392 -11.66 6.51 10.37
C ARG A 392 -10.70 7.70 10.34
N TYR A 393 -10.30 8.20 11.51
CA TYR A 393 -9.40 9.35 11.62
C TYR A 393 -7.99 9.05 11.08
N ILE A 394 -7.46 7.87 11.38
CA ILE A 394 -6.18 7.38 10.84
C ILE A 394 -6.27 7.16 9.33
N SER A 395 -7.36 6.54 8.85
CA SER A 395 -7.60 6.38 7.42
C SER A 395 -7.62 7.72 6.68
N LEU A 396 -8.15 8.79 7.30
CA LEU A 396 -8.10 10.14 6.74
C LEU A 396 -6.68 10.72 6.76
N LYS A 397 -5.97 10.61 7.90
CA LYS A 397 -4.58 11.12 8.03
C LYS A 397 -3.64 10.47 7.01
N MET A 398 -3.70 9.16 6.84
CA MET A 398 -2.95 8.41 5.83
C MET A 398 -3.24 8.83 4.37
N GLU A 399 -4.30 9.60 4.13
CA GLU A 399 -4.64 10.14 2.79
C GLU A 399 -4.35 11.64 2.65
N MET A 400 -4.08 12.33 3.77
CA MET A 400 -3.81 13.77 3.81
C MET A 400 -2.36 14.12 4.14
N GLU A 401 -1.62 13.20 4.75
CA GLU A 401 -0.26 13.41 5.29
C GLU A 401 0.67 12.32 4.73
N GLU A 402 1.51 12.68 3.75
CA GLU A 402 2.37 11.73 3.00
C GLU A 402 3.35 10.94 3.90
N GLU A 403 3.89 11.57 4.96
CA GLU A 403 4.84 10.94 5.90
C GLU A 403 4.18 10.34 7.16
N PHE A 404 2.86 10.10 7.16
CA PHE A 404 2.13 9.70 8.38
C PHE A 404 2.25 8.21 8.73
N ASP A 405 3.14 7.90 9.68
CA ASP A 405 3.23 6.58 10.33
C ASP A 405 2.03 6.31 11.28
N ALA A 406 0.99 5.72 10.70
CA ALA A 406 -0.23 5.32 11.38
C ALA A 406 -0.01 4.32 12.53
N THR A 407 0.91 3.37 12.37
CA THR A 407 1.16 2.33 13.38
C THR A 407 1.81 2.93 14.62
N ARG A 408 2.85 3.76 14.45
CA ARG A 408 3.51 4.45 15.56
C ARG A 408 2.61 5.49 16.21
N TRP A 409 1.74 6.16 15.44
CA TRP A 409 0.76 7.08 15.99
C TRP A 409 -0.31 6.36 16.84
N LEU A 410 -0.78 5.20 16.39
CA LEU A 410 -1.67 4.31 17.16
C LEU A 410 -1.03 3.89 18.48
N ASP A 411 0.16 3.29 18.41
CA ASP A 411 0.84 2.73 19.57
C ASP A 411 1.13 3.83 20.61
N ARG A 412 1.60 5.02 20.18
CA ARG A 412 1.79 6.20 21.06
C ARG A 412 0.49 6.75 21.64
N SER A 413 -0.64 6.61 20.95
CA SER A 413 -1.94 7.11 21.44
C SER A 413 -2.54 6.13 22.46
N LEU A 414 -2.38 4.83 22.23
CA LEU A 414 -2.74 3.80 23.19
C LEU A 414 -1.90 3.88 24.47
N ILE A 415 -0.57 4.02 24.37
CA ILE A 415 0.30 4.18 25.55
C ILE A 415 -0.14 5.40 26.38
N ARG A 416 -0.37 6.56 25.77
CA ARG A 416 -0.85 7.76 26.48
C ARG A 416 -2.20 7.57 27.18
N LEU A 417 -3.10 6.80 26.58
CA LEU A 417 -4.39 6.45 27.19
C LEU A 417 -4.19 5.50 28.38
N CYS A 418 -3.38 4.44 28.22
CA CYS A 418 -3.07 3.48 29.27
C CYS A 418 -2.31 4.10 30.45
N SER A 419 -1.34 4.98 30.23
CA SER A 419 -0.64 5.71 31.31
C SER A 419 -1.54 6.72 32.03
N ARG A 420 -2.63 7.18 31.41
CA ARG A 420 -3.53 8.19 32.01
C ARG A 420 -4.71 7.56 32.76
N PHE A 421 -5.24 6.44 32.28
CA PHE A 421 -6.47 5.81 32.78
C PHE A 421 -6.28 4.36 33.26
N GLY A 422 -5.06 3.83 33.24
CA GLY A 422 -4.72 2.55 33.85
C GLY A 422 -4.32 2.70 35.32
N ASP A 423 -4.68 1.71 36.12
CA ASP A 423 -4.24 1.56 37.50
C ASP A 423 -2.94 0.75 37.53
N TYR A 424 -1.88 1.31 38.12
CA TYR A 424 -0.58 0.64 38.23
C TYR A 424 0.29 1.25 39.34
N ARG A 425 1.29 0.48 39.75
CA ARG A 425 2.48 0.96 40.47
C ARG A 425 3.55 1.31 39.44
N LYS A 426 4.21 2.44 39.62
CA LYS A 426 5.27 2.90 38.72
C LYS A 426 6.36 1.85 38.59
N ASP A 427 6.82 1.65 37.36
CA ASP A 427 7.90 0.73 36.99
C ASP A 427 7.65 -0.75 37.37
N ASP A 428 6.40 -1.13 37.69
CA ASP A 428 5.94 -2.51 37.95
C ASP A 428 4.84 -2.92 36.94
N PRO A 429 5.20 -3.52 35.79
CA PRO A 429 4.25 -3.89 34.74
C PRO A 429 3.21 -4.92 35.21
N SER A 430 3.55 -5.75 36.22
CA SER A 430 2.66 -6.81 36.73
C SER A 430 1.47 -6.25 37.52
N SER A 431 1.56 -5.00 37.95
CA SER A 431 0.50 -4.29 38.66
C SER A 431 -0.51 -3.58 37.74
N PHE A 432 -0.29 -3.59 36.42
CA PHE A 432 -1.12 -2.83 35.49
C PHE A 432 -2.50 -3.46 35.26
N SER A 433 -3.54 -2.66 35.43
CA SER A 433 -4.93 -3.01 35.08
C SER A 433 -5.67 -1.85 34.42
N LEU A 434 -6.71 -2.17 33.65
CA LEU A 434 -7.62 -1.21 33.04
C LEU A 434 -9.05 -1.43 33.54
N HIS A 435 -9.79 -0.35 33.72
CA HIS A 435 -11.23 -0.41 33.96
C HIS A 435 -11.97 -1.13 32.81
N SER A 436 -13.12 -1.74 33.08
CA SER A 436 -13.88 -2.55 32.10
C SER A 436 -14.23 -1.82 30.81
N ASN A 437 -14.40 -0.50 30.89
CA ASN A 437 -14.72 0.36 29.74
C ASN A 437 -13.54 0.58 28.79
N PHE A 438 -12.32 0.21 29.21
CA PHE A 438 -11.09 0.30 28.42
C PHE A 438 -10.44 -1.07 28.13
N SER A 439 -10.92 -2.16 28.73
CA SER A 439 -10.21 -3.44 28.72
C SER A 439 -10.12 -4.12 27.35
N LEU A 440 -11.06 -3.86 26.43
CA LEU A 440 -11.03 -4.35 25.05
C LEU A 440 -10.30 -3.39 24.11
N PHE A 441 -10.12 -2.13 24.50
CA PHE A 441 -9.52 -1.10 23.66
C PHE A 441 -8.09 -1.45 23.16
N PRO A 442 -7.17 -2.00 23.98
CA PRO A 442 -5.90 -2.53 23.49
C PRO A 442 -6.06 -3.63 22.42
N GLN A 443 -7.08 -4.49 22.53
CA GLN A 443 -7.36 -5.55 21.56
C GLN A 443 -7.85 -4.98 20.23
N PHE A 444 -8.74 -3.99 20.26
CA PHE A 444 -9.13 -3.27 19.06
C PHE A 444 -7.94 -2.58 18.38
N MET A 445 -7.04 -1.94 19.13
CA MET A 445 -5.85 -1.30 18.55
C MET A 445 -4.86 -2.34 17.96
N PHE A 446 -4.68 -3.49 18.62
CA PHE A 446 -3.87 -4.60 18.13
C PHE A 446 -4.39 -5.19 16.81
N ASN A 447 -5.71 -5.25 16.63
CA ASN A 447 -6.32 -5.73 15.39
C ASN A 447 -6.35 -4.63 14.32
N LEU A 448 -6.66 -3.38 14.69
CA LEU A 448 -6.64 -2.22 13.79
C LEU A 448 -5.27 -1.99 13.14
N ARG A 449 -4.17 -2.02 13.93
CA ARG A 449 -2.80 -1.80 13.42
C ARG A 449 -2.30 -2.87 12.45
N ARG A 450 -2.95 -4.04 12.41
CA ARG A 450 -2.69 -5.17 11.49
C ARG A 450 -3.77 -5.32 10.41
N SER A 451 -4.79 -4.46 10.42
CA SER A 451 -5.89 -4.50 9.46
C SER A 451 -5.51 -3.88 8.13
N GLN A 452 -6.23 -4.26 7.07
CA GLN A 452 -6.11 -3.71 5.71
C GLN A 452 -6.45 -2.20 5.58
N PHE A 453 -6.89 -1.56 6.66
CA PHE A 453 -7.07 -0.11 6.72
C PHE A 453 -5.75 0.64 6.95
N VAL A 454 -4.83 0.00 7.68
CA VAL A 454 -3.51 0.54 8.10
C VAL A 454 -2.37 -0.15 7.33
N GLN A 455 -2.36 -1.48 7.28
CA GLN A 455 -1.38 -2.26 6.54
C GLN A 455 -1.89 -2.51 5.11
N VAL A 456 -1.48 -1.65 4.18
CA VAL A 456 -1.90 -1.72 2.77
C VAL A 456 -1.12 -2.75 1.94
N PHE A 457 -0.09 -3.38 2.50
CA PHE A 457 0.63 -4.50 1.88
C PHE A 457 -0.33 -5.64 1.53
N ASN A 458 -0.07 -6.35 0.43
CA ASN A 458 -0.96 -7.35 -0.19
C ASN A 458 -2.38 -6.84 -0.57
N ASN A 459 -2.63 -5.54 -0.58
CA ASN A 459 -3.86 -4.95 -1.12
C ASN A 459 -3.51 -4.04 -2.30
N SER A 460 -4.42 -3.93 -3.26
CA SER A 460 -4.35 -2.94 -4.32
C SER A 460 -4.92 -1.57 -3.88
N PRO A 461 -4.54 -0.45 -4.53
CA PRO A 461 -5.17 0.86 -4.28
C PRO A 461 -6.70 0.84 -4.37
N ASP A 462 -7.27 0.11 -5.31
CA ASP A 462 -8.73 -0.02 -5.46
C ASP A 462 -9.39 -0.76 -4.28
N GLU A 463 -8.77 -1.83 -3.77
CA GLU A 463 -9.25 -2.55 -2.59
C GLU A 463 -9.15 -1.69 -1.32
N THR A 464 -8.02 -1.00 -1.12
CA THR A 464 -7.85 -0.08 0.01
C THR A 464 -8.90 1.05 -0.02
N ALA A 465 -9.15 1.65 -1.19
CA ALA A 465 -10.20 2.64 -1.35
C ALA A 465 -11.60 2.07 -1.04
N TYR A 466 -11.93 0.89 -1.58
CA TYR A 466 -13.17 0.18 -1.33
C TYR A 466 -13.40 -0.10 0.16
N PHE A 467 -12.41 -0.65 0.87
CA PHE A 467 -12.52 -0.93 2.29
C PHE A 467 -12.73 0.34 3.11
N ARG A 468 -11.94 1.40 2.86
CA ARG A 468 -12.02 2.67 3.60
C ARG A 468 -13.35 3.41 3.37
N MET A 469 -13.88 3.41 2.16
CA MET A 469 -15.21 3.97 1.88
C MET A 469 -16.33 3.23 2.64
N LEU A 470 -16.23 1.90 2.77
CA LEU A 470 -17.19 1.12 3.53
C LEU A 470 -17.05 1.37 5.04
N LEU A 471 -15.81 1.42 5.56
CA LEU A 471 -15.54 1.83 6.94
C LEU A 471 -16.11 3.22 7.27
N ASN A 472 -16.06 4.17 6.34
CA ASN A 472 -16.53 5.54 6.54
C ASN A 472 -18.06 5.70 6.52
N ARG A 473 -18.83 4.74 5.96
CA ARG A 473 -20.31 4.80 5.91
C ARG A 473 -21.03 3.91 6.93
N GLU A 474 -20.37 2.88 7.45
CA GLU A 474 -21.03 1.80 8.20
C GLU A 474 -21.34 2.11 9.67
N SER A 475 -22.24 1.33 10.25
CA SER A 475 -22.55 1.40 11.69
C SER A 475 -21.32 1.07 12.56
N ILE A 476 -21.36 1.44 13.85
CA ILE A 476 -20.30 1.07 14.81
C ILE A 476 -20.14 -0.45 14.86
N THR A 477 -21.23 -1.21 15.01
CA THR A 477 -21.22 -2.68 15.07
C THR A 477 -20.58 -3.33 13.83
N ASN A 478 -20.93 -2.88 12.62
CA ASN A 478 -20.31 -3.40 11.39
C ASN A 478 -18.85 -2.98 11.27
N SER A 479 -18.51 -1.74 11.66
CA SER A 479 -17.13 -1.24 11.64
C SER A 479 -16.24 -1.98 12.65
N VAL A 480 -16.76 -2.34 13.83
CA VAL A 480 -16.08 -3.22 14.80
C VAL A 480 -15.81 -4.58 14.17
N ALA A 481 -16.78 -5.20 13.48
CA ALA A 481 -16.57 -6.48 12.77
C ALA A 481 -15.53 -6.41 11.62
N MET A 482 -15.31 -5.23 11.04
CA MET A 482 -14.21 -5.01 10.09
C MET A 482 -12.83 -4.94 10.77
N ILE A 483 -12.76 -4.31 11.95
CA ILE A 483 -11.52 -4.11 12.72
C ILE A 483 -11.11 -5.38 13.45
N GLN A 484 -12.06 -5.98 14.17
CA GLN A 484 -11.93 -7.20 14.96
C GLN A 484 -13.05 -8.17 14.54
N PRO A 485 -12.78 -9.06 13.56
CA PRO A 485 -13.69 -10.12 13.16
C PRO A 485 -14.20 -10.95 14.33
N SER A 486 -15.45 -11.41 14.26
CA SER A 486 -16.01 -12.33 15.25
C SER A 486 -15.84 -13.79 14.80
N LEU A 487 -15.66 -14.71 15.75
CA LEU A 487 -15.45 -16.13 15.49
C LEU A 487 -16.39 -16.95 16.39
N ILE A 488 -17.23 -17.79 15.78
CA ILE A 488 -18.18 -18.66 16.48
C ILE A 488 -17.78 -20.12 16.25
N SER A 489 -17.74 -20.89 17.33
CA SER A 489 -17.43 -22.33 17.31
C SER A 489 -18.69 -23.18 17.41
N PHE A 490 -18.77 -24.22 16.57
CA PHE A 490 -19.82 -25.22 16.53
C PHE A 490 -19.21 -26.60 16.78
N SER A 491 -19.80 -27.39 17.68
CA SER A 491 -19.38 -28.76 18.01
C SER A 491 -20.59 -29.61 18.42
N PHE A 492 -20.37 -30.89 18.71
CA PHE A 492 -21.42 -31.76 19.28
C PHE A 492 -21.66 -31.51 20.78
N ASP A 493 -20.60 -31.17 21.53
CA ASP A 493 -20.64 -31.13 22.99
C ASP A 493 -21.11 -29.79 23.57
N SER A 494 -21.19 -28.73 22.75
CA SER A 494 -21.57 -27.39 23.18
C SER A 494 -22.37 -26.64 22.11
N PRO A 495 -23.35 -25.79 22.52
CA PRO A 495 -24.06 -24.93 21.58
C PRO A 495 -23.11 -23.92 20.91
N PRO A 496 -23.53 -23.31 19.77
CA PRO A 496 -22.76 -22.28 19.09
C PRO A 496 -22.37 -21.16 20.06
N SER A 497 -21.08 -20.85 20.15
CA SER A 497 -20.54 -19.90 21.13
C SER A 497 -19.38 -19.08 20.55
N PRO A 498 -19.27 -17.78 20.90
CA PRO A 498 -18.11 -16.98 20.53
C PRO A 498 -16.83 -17.55 21.13
N VAL A 499 -15.77 -17.57 20.34
CA VAL A 499 -14.42 -17.97 20.74
C VAL A 499 -13.42 -16.88 20.39
N PHE A 500 -12.22 -16.91 20.99
CA PHE A 500 -11.18 -15.93 20.68
C PHE A 500 -10.78 -16.00 19.21
N LEU A 501 -10.52 -14.84 18.61
CA LEU A 501 -9.97 -14.70 17.26
C LEU A 501 -8.48 -15.09 17.27
N ASP A 502 -8.22 -16.37 17.49
CA ASP A 502 -6.91 -16.93 17.84
C ASP A 502 -6.75 -18.32 17.21
N VAL A 503 -5.52 -18.69 16.84
CA VAL A 503 -5.20 -20.03 16.31
C VAL A 503 -5.55 -21.16 17.28
N ALA A 504 -5.50 -20.91 18.59
CA ALA A 504 -5.91 -21.86 19.63
C ALA A 504 -7.40 -22.25 19.56
N SER A 505 -8.24 -21.50 18.84
CA SER A 505 -9.64 -21.84 18.59
C SER A 505 -9.83 -22.89 17.49
N ILE A 506 -8.79 -23.22 16.70
CA ILE A 506 -8.85 -24.26 15.68
C ILE A 506 -8.72 -25.64 16.34
N ALA A 507 -9.70 -26.51 16.07
CA ALA A 507 -9.68 -27.92 16.47
C ALA A 507 -10.26 -28.82 15.37
N ALA A 508 -9.78 -30.06 15.31
CA ALA A 508 -10.10 -31.04 14.28
C ALA A 508 -11.59 -31.42 14.24
N ASP A 509 -12.28 -31.37 15.37
CA ASP A 509 -13.65 -31.82 15.63
C ASP A 509 -14.70 -30.69 15.61
N ARG A 510 -14.29 -29.46 15.25
CA ARG A 510 -15.15 -28.27 15.28
C ARG A 510 -15.39 -27.68 13.90
N ILE A 511 -16.47 -26.91 13.78
CA ILE A 511 -16.68 -25.97 12.66
C ILE A 511 -16.57 -24.57 13.22
N LEU A 512 -15.86 -23.69 12.52
CA LEU A 512 -15.75 -22.28 12.85
C LEU A 512 -16.49 -21.44 11.82
N LEU A 513 -17.24 -20.44 12.29
CA LEU A 513 -17.80 -19.38 11.47
C LEU A 513 -17.07 -18.07 11.80
N LEU A 514 -16.22 -17.62 10.89
CA LEU A 514 -15.60 -16.29 10.94
C LEU A 514 -16.50 -15.29 10.24
N ASP A 515 -16.73 -14.17 10.89
CA ASP A 515 -17.34 -12.98 10.32
C ASP A 515 -16.34 -11.82 10.35
N ALA A 516 -15.78 -11.49 9.17
CA ALA A 516 -14.80 -10.43 8.98
C ALA A 516 -15.37 -9.24 8.19
N TYR A 517 -16.68 -8.98 8.32
CA TYR A 517 -17.48 -8.03 7.55
C TYR A 517 -17.53 -8.32 6.03
N PHE A 518 -16.40 -8.20 5.31
CA PHE A 518 -16.28 -8.34 3.85
C PHE A 518 -16.33 -9.80 3.37
N SER A 519 -15.96 -10.73 4.24
CA SER A 519 -16.04 -12.18 4.01
C SER A 519 -16.63 -12.88 5.23
N VAL A 520 -17.39 -13.94 4.96
CA VAL A 520 -17.91 -14.88 5.95
C VAL A 520 -17.29 -16.23 5.63
N VAL A 521 -16.56 -16.83 6.57
CA VAL A 521 -15.82 -18.08 6.34
C VAL A 521 -16.40 -19.19 7.20
N ILE A 522 -16.89 -20.25 6.56
CA ILE A 522 -17.21 -21.52 7.23
C ILE A 522 -15.99 -22.44 7.06
N PHE A 523 -15.35 -22.76 8.17
CA PHE A 523 -14.14 -23.57 8.24
C PHE A 523 -14.42 -24.89 8.97
N HIS A 524 -14.18 -26.02 8.32
CA HIS A 524 -14.37 -27.35 8.91
C HIS A 524 -13.02 -27.91 9.40
N GLY A 525 -12.93 -28.28 10.68
CA GLY A 525 -11.81 -29.04 11.22
C GLY A 525 -11.61 -30.37 10.49
N MET A 526 -10.38 -30.90 10.52
CA MET A 526 -9.99 -32.06 9.70
C MET A 526 -10.89 -33.31 9.89
N THR A 527 -11.39 -33.58 11.11
CA THR A 527 -12.26 -34.74 11.40
C THR A 527 -13.67 -34.51 10.84
N ILE A 528 -14.20 -33.30 10.99
CA ILE A 528 -15.49 -32.92 10.40
C ILE A 528 -15.44 -33.01 8.88
N ALA A 529 -14.38 -32.51 8.25
CA ALA A 529 -14.18 -32.61 6.80
C ALA A 529 -14.10 -34.07 6.34
N GLN A 530 -13.39 -34.94 7.08
CA GLN A 530 -13.34 -36.38 6.79
C GLN A 530 -14.72 -37.04 6.86
N TRP A 531 -15.51 -36.83 7.92
CA TRP A 531 -16.86 -37.40 8.04
C TRP A 531 -17.82 -36.89 6.95
N ARG A 532 -17.72 -35.60 6.59
CA ARG A 532 -18.50 -34.99 5.50
C ARG A 532 -18.16 -35.63 4.15
N ASN A 533 -16.88 -35.89 3.90
CA ASN A 533 -16.39 -36.51 2.66
C ASN A 533 -16.70 -38.03 2.61
N MET A 534 -16.84 -38.70 3.76
CA MET A 534 -17.38 -40.06 3.85
C MET A 534 -18.91 -40.14 3.68
N GLY A 535 -19.60 -38.98 3.57
CA GLY A 535 -21.04 -38.91 3.31
C GLY A 535 -21.92 -39.29 4.50
N TYR A 536 -21.40 -39.22 5.74
CA TYR A 536 -22.14 -39.60 6.95
C TYR A 536 -23.43 -38.79 7.12
N GLN A 537 -23.45 -37.52 6.72
CA GLN A 537 -24.62 -36.64 6.72
C GLN A 537 -25.82 -37.15 5.89
N ASN A 538 -25.60 -38.10 4.98
CA ASN A 538 -26.66 -38.72 4.17
C ASN A 538 -27.27 -39.96 4.84
N GLN A 539 -26.72 -40.42 5.97
CA GLN A 539 -27.15 -41.62 6.68
C GLN A 539 -28.17 -41.27 7.77
N PRO A 540 -29.31 -41.99 7.88
CA PRO A 540 -30.33 -41.69 8.90
C PRO A 540 -29.82 -41.70 10.34
N GLU A 541 -28.83 -42.56 10.63
CA GLU A 541 -28.20 -42.74 11.94
C GLU A 541 -27.32 -41.54 12.36
N HIS A 542 -27.01 -40.64 11.42
CA HIS A 542 -26.11 -39.49 11.62
C HIS A 542 -26.81 -38.14 11.36
N GLN A 543 -28.13 -38.06 11.54
CA GLN A 543 -28.90 -36.82 11.35
C GLN A 543 -28.37 -35.63 12.17
N GLN A 544 -27.82 -35.86 13.36
CA GLN A 544 -27.18 -34.81 14.18
C GLN A 544 -25.94 -34.20 13.50
N PHE A 545 -25.18 -34.99 12.73
CA PHE A 545 -24.04 -34.47 11.97
C PHE A 545 -24.50 -33.61 10.79
N ALA A 546 -25.59 -33.99 10.13
CA ALA A 546 -26.21 -33.15 9.10
C ALA A 546 -26.69 -31.80 9.67
N GLN A 547 -27.26 -31.80 10.89
CA GLN A 547 -27.63 -30.57 11.60
C GLN A 547 -26.41 -29.71 11.97
N LEU A 548 -25.32 -30.33 12.46
CA LEU A 548 -24.07 -29.63 12.80
C LEU A 548 -23.45 -28.95 11.56
N LEU A 549 -23.46 -29.59 10.40
CA LEU A 549 -23.00 -28.99 9.14
C LEU A 549 -23.91 -27.84 8.65
N GLN A 550 -25.21 -27.92 8.92
CA GLN A 550 -26.20 -26.96 8.44
C GLN A 550 -26.25 -25.68 9.29
N ALA A 551 -26.13 -25.78 10.61
CA ALA A 551 -26.20 -24.64 11.55
C ALA A 551 -25.29 -23.43 11.18
N PRO A 552 -23.98 -23.58 10.87
CA PRO A 552 -23.13 -22.46 10.48
C PRO A 552 -23.51 -21.86 9.11
N HIS A 553 -24.16 -22.64 8.23
CA HIS A 553 -24.70 -22.10 6.98
C HIS A 553 -25.94 -21.24 7.22
N GLU A 554 -26.81 -21.61 8.16
CA GLU A 554 -27.99 -20.80 8.53
C GLU A 554 -27.57 -19.47 9.15
N GLU A 555 -26.63 -19.50 10.09
CA GLU A 555 -26.07 -18.30 10.73
C GLU A 555 -25.35 -17.40 9.70
N ALA A 556 -24.52 -17.98 8.83
CA ALA A 556 -23.90 -17.24 7.72
C ALA A 556 -24.93 -16.57 6.81
N GLN A 557 -26.08 -17.20 6.54
CA GLN A 557 -27.14 -16.61 5.73
C GLN A 557 -27.86 -15.45 6.44
N ILE A 558 -27.95 -15.44 7.77
CA ILE A 558 -28.47 -14.29 8.54
C ILE A 558 -27.52 -13.10 8.38
N ILE A 559 -26.22 -13.32 8.61
CA ILE A 559 -25.16 -12.29 8.45
C ILE A 559 -25.14 -11.75 7.02
N ILE A 560 -25.17 -12.63 6.01
CA ILE A 560 -25.18 -12.25 4.60
C ILE A 560 -26.39 -11.39 4.26
N LYS A 561 -27.58 -11.69 4.78
CA LYS A 561 -28.82 -10.92 4.56
C LYS A 561 -28.77 -9.53 5.19
N GLY A 562 -28.20 -9.40 6.39
CA GLY A 562 -28.19 -8.15 7.16
C GLY A 562 -27.23 -7.05 6.66
N ARG A 563 -26.46 -7.26 5.59
CA ARG A 563 -25.38 -6.35 5.15
C ARG A 563 -25.56 -5.69 3.80
N PHE A 564 -24.78 -4.65 3.55
CA PHE A 564 -24.50 -4.19 2.19
C PHE A 564 -23.07 -3.61 2.11
N PRO A 565 -22.21 -4.06 1.17
CA PRO A 565 -22.45 -5.08 0.15
C PRO A 565 -22.63 -6.50 0.71
N VAL A 566 -23.03 -7.43 -0.16
CA VAL A 566 -23.05 -8.87 0.14
C VAL A 566 -21.61 -9.36 0.33
N PRO A 567 -21.28 -9.98 1.49
CA PRO A 567 -19.93 -10.48 1.72
C PRO A 567 -19.63 -11.75 0.94
N ARG A 568 -18.34 -12.03 0.70
CA ARG A 568 -17.90 -13.29 0.10
C ARG A 568 -18.10 -14.43 1.10
N LEU A 569 -18.99 -15.36 0.80
CA LEU A 569 -19.06 -16.64 1.51
C LEU A 569 -17.91 -17.55 1.04
N VAL A 570 -17.04 -17.94 1.97
CA VAL A 570 -15.96 -18.91 1.74
C VAL A 570 -16.27 -20.15 2.56
N VAL A 571 -16.32 -21.32 1.91
CA VAL A 571 -16.48 -22.60 2.61
C VAL A 571 -15.21 -23.40 2.37
N CYS A 572 -14.55 -23.81 3.46
CA CYS A 572 -13.24 -24.44 3.41
C CYS A 572 -13.05 -25.49 4.51
N ASP A 573 -11.99 -26.28 4.35
CA ASP A 573 -11.56 -27.32 5.27
C ASP A 573 -10.17 -26.98 5.81
N GLN A 574 -9.83 -27.51 6.98
CA GLN A 574 -8.49 -27.43 7.54
C GLN A 574 -7.42 -27.93 6.55
N HIS A 575 -6.32 -27.18 6.43
CA HIS A 575 -5.27 -27.32 5.42
C HIS A 575 -5.70 -27.15 3.94
N GLY A 576 -6.95 -26.78 3.64
CA GLY A 576 -7.38 -26.37 2.31
C GLY A 576 -6.84 -24.98 1.94
N SER A 577 -6.58 -24.70 0.66
CA SER A 577 -6.00 -23.42 0.20
C SER A 577 -6.81 -22.17 0.58
N GLN A 578 -8.13 -22.32 0.71
CA GLN A 578 -9.04 -21.24 1.14
C GLN A 578 -9.04 -20.99 2.66
N ALA A 579 -8.46 -21.89 3.47
CA ALA A 579 -8.33 -21.69 4.93
C ALA A 579 -7.50 -20.45 5.28
N ARG A 580 -6.66 -19.97 4.36
CA ARG A 580 -5.90 -18.71 4.50
C ARG A 580 -6.77 -17.49 4.83
N PHE A 581 -8.04 -17.48 4.38
CA PHE A 581 -8.99 -16.41 4.72
C PHE A 581 -9.36 -16.36 6.22
N LEU A 582 -9.28 -17.51 6.91
CA LEU A 582 -9.36 -17.59 8.37
C LEU A 582 -8.01 -17.23 9.00
N LEU A 583 -6.96 -17.97 8.62
CA LEU A 583 -5.64 -17.90 9.27
C LEU A 583 -5.05 -16.47 9.27
N ALA A 584 -5.22 -15.72 8.18
CA ALA A 584 -4.73 -14.34 8.06
C ALA A 584 -5.45 -13.31 8.96
N LYS A 585 -6.50 -13.71 9.69
CA LYS A 585 -7.24 -12.85 10.64
C LYS A 585 -7.05 -13.26 12.10
N LEU A 586 -6.47 -14.43 12.38
CA LEU A 586 -6.29 -14.93 13.74
C LEU A 586 -5.08 -14.30 14.45
N ASN A 587 -5.14 -14.26 15.78
CA ASN A 587 -3.98 -13.98 16.62
C ASN A 587 -2.99 -15.17 16.56
N PRO A 588 -1.70 -14.93 16.23
CA PRO A 588 -0.67 -15.96 16.18
C PRO A 588 -0.12 -16.29 17.58
N SER A 589 -0.95 -16.87 18.46
CA SER A 589 -0.49 -17.37 19.76
C SER A 589 0.45 -18.59 19.61
N ALA A 590 0.11 -19.50 18.70
CA ALA A 590 0.94 -20.59 18.22
C ALA A 590 1.57 -20.24 16.85
N THR A 591 2.89 -20.08 16.84
CA THR A 591 3.70 -19.87 15.63
C THR A 591 4.72 -20.99 15.49
N TYR A 592 5.42 -21.03 14.35
CA TYR A 592 6.55 -21.94 14.15
C TYR A 592 7.68 -21.72 15.18
N ASN A 593 7.75 -20.56 15.83
CA ASN A 593 8.69 -20.26 16.92
C ASN A 593 8.24 -20.83 18.29
N SER A 594 6.93 -20.99 18.52
CA SER A 594 6.36 -21.59 19.76
C SER A 594 5.89 -23.04 19.58
N ALA A 595 6.15 -23.67 18.42
CA ALA A 595 5.64 -24.99 18.02
C ALA A 595 5.96 -26.15 18.99
N HIS A 596 6.92 -26.00 19.89
CA HIS A 596 7.25 -27.00 20.91
C HIS A 596 6.28 -27.03 22.10
N ASP A 597 5.59 -25.93 22.37
CA ASP A 597 4.67 -25.77 23.51
C ASP A 597 3.19 -26.00 23.13
N VAL A 598 2.94 -26.35 21.87
CA VAL A 598 1.59 -26.45 21.27
C VAL A 598 1.03 -27.88 21.42
N PRO A 599 -0.22 -28.06 21.87
CA PRO A 599 -0.84 -29.38 21.98
C PRO A 599 -0.91 -30.15 20.63
N PRO A 600 -0.75 -31.49 20.63
CA PRO A 600 -0.85 -32.27 19.40
C PRO A 600 -2.22 -32.14 18.73
N GLY A 601 -2.25 -31.58 17.51
CA GLY A 601 -3.46 -31.39 16.70
C GLY A 601 -4.01 -29.97 16.64
N SER A 602 -3.41 -29.02 17.38
CA SER A 602 -3.64 -27.59 17.15
C SER A 602 -2.94 -27.11 15.87
N ASP A 603 -3.51 -26.11 15.20
CA ASP A 603 -2.90 -25.49 14.02
C ASP A 603 -1.80 -24.48 14.41
N ILE A 604 -0.96 -24.09 13.45
CA ILE A 604 0.16 -23.16 13.68
C ILE A 604 0.19 -22.12 12.55
N ILE A 605 0.31 -20.83 12.91
CA ILE A 605 0.41 -19.76 11.93
C ILE A 605 1.89 -19.50 11.59
N PHE A 606 2.21 -19.55 10.30
CA PHE A 606 3.51 -19.16 9.77
C PHE A 606 3.54 -17.64 9.53
N THR A 607 3.84 -16.88 10.58
CA THR A 607 4.03 -15.43 10.55
C THR A 607 5.07 -14.98 11.58
N ASP A 608 5.72 -13.85 11.31
CA ASP A 608 6.55 -13.10 12.26
C ASP A 608 5.73 -12.07 13.07
N ASP A 609 4.42 -11.95 12.82
CA ASP A 609 3.53 -11.06 13.56
C ASP A 609 3.56 -11.34 15.06
N VAL A 610 3.69 -10.26 15.83
CA VAL A 610 3.66 -10.29 17.30
C VAL A 610 2.27 -10.74 17.77
N SER A 611 2.23 -11.69 18.73
CA SER A 611 0.98 -12.14 19.34
C SER A 611 0.37 -11.07 20.27
N PHE A 612 -0.94 -11.12 20.49
CA PHE A 612 -1.65 -10.18 21.36
C PHE A 612 -1.08 -10.14 22.78
N GLN A 613 -0.61 -11.28 23.29
CA GLN A 613 0.02 -11.35 24.61
C GLN A 613 1.31 -10.52 24.65
N VAL A 614 2.23 -10.72 23.70
CA VAL A 614 3.50 -10.00 23.65
C VAL A 614 3.28 -8.50 23.41
N PHE A 615 2.27 -8.14 22.61
CA PHE A 615 1.82 -6.76 22.44
C PHE A 615 1.36 -6.14 23.78
N CYS A 616 0.50 -6.84 24.53
CA CYS A 616 0.04 -6.39 25.85
C CYS A 616 1.18 -6.28 26.87
N GLU A 617 2.10 -7.23 26.93
CA GLU A 617 3.26 -7.19 27.82
C GLU A 617 4.18 -5.98 27.52
N HIS A 618 4.30 -5.57 26.26
CA HIS A 618 5.06 -4.38 25.88
C HIS A 618 4.30 -3.08 26.20
N LEU A 619 2.99 -3.05 25.92
CA LEU A 619 2.12 -1.93 26.29
C LEU A 619 2.12 -1.68 27.81
N GLN A 620 1.99 -2.73 28.62
CA GLN A 620 2.08 -2.66 30.08
C GLN A 620 3.42 -2.08 30.53
N ARG A 621 4.53 -2.59 29.99
CA ARG A 621 5.89 -2.09 30.29
C ARG A 621 6.05 -0.60 29.98
N LEU A 622 5.54 -0.12 28.85
CA LEU A 622 5.63 1.28 28.47
C LEU A 622 4.63 2.17 29.24
N ALA A 623 3.45 1.65 29.58
CA ALA A 623 2.42 2.41 30.28
C ALA A 623 2.81 2.77 31.72
N VAL A 624 3.52 1.87 32.43
CA VAL A 624 3.92 2.06 33.83
C VAL A 624 5.19 2.88 34.04
N GLN A 625 5.95 3.15 32.97
CA GLN A 625 7.21 3.88 33.04
C GLN A 625 6.99 5.37 33.37
N SER A 626 7.93 5.95 34.13
CA SER A 626 7.89 7.37 34.47
C SER A 626 8.18 8.27 33.26
N VAL A 627 7.12 8.83 32.66
CA VAL A 627 7.22 9.82 31.58
C VAL A 627 7.77 11.16 32.11
N PRO A 628 8.92 11.66 31.65
CA PRO A 628 9.38 13.01 31.97
C PRO A 628 8.47 14.06 31.33
N GLN A 629 8.19 15.15 32.04
CA GLN A 629 7.20 16.17 31.64
C GLN A 629 7.61 17.06 30.45
N TYR A 630 8.66 16.70 29.71
CA TYR A 630 9.19 17.43 28.55
C TYR A 630 9.30 16.51 27.33
N LEU A 631 8.32 16.61 26.44
CA LEU A 631 8.43 16.20 25.04
C LEU A 631 8.19 17.40 24.11
N SER A 632 8.97 18.45 24.34
CA SER A 632 9.40 19.40 23.31
C SER A 632 10.74 18.91 22.75
N VAL A 633 10.85 18.79 21.43
CA VAL A 633 12.02 18.22 20.74
C VAL A 633 13.27 19.12 20.84
N PRO A 634 14.46 18.54 21.06
CA PRO A 634 15.72 19.06 20.49
C PRO A 634 16.50 17.98 19.69
N PRO A 635 17.53 18.36 18.91
CA PRO A 635 17.84 17.66 17.65
C PRO A 635 18.93 16.58 17.69
N LEU A 636 18.94 15.81 16.60
CA LEU A 636 19.93 14.80 16.17
C LEU A 636 21.40 15.19 16.41
N GLN A 637 22.16 14.34 17.12
CA GLN A 637 23.59 14.12 16.86
C GLN A 637 24.01 12.66 17.05
N ARG A 638 24.74 12.17 16.03
CA ARG A 638 25.51 10.92 15.87
C ARG A 638 25.68 10.00 17.10
N ASN A 639 25.16 8.76 16.96
CA ASN A 639 25.98 7.54 16.96
C ASN A 639 25.19 6.36 16.36
N VAL A 640 25.67 5.78 15.25
CA VAL A 640 24.93 4.74 14.49
C VAL A 640 25.58 3.38 14.69
N SER A 641 24.97 2.53 15.53
CA SER A 641 25.13 1.06 15.49
C SER A 641 24.19 0.32 16.46
N CYS A 642 24.08 0.77 17.72
CA CYS A 642 23.19 0.14 18.70
C CYS A 642 21.76 0.67 18.69
N ASP A 643 21.53 1.87 18.14
CA ASP A 643 20.27 2.59 18.34
C ASP A 643 19.12 2.23 17.38
N PHE A 644 19.33 1.33 16.41
CA PHE A 644 18.26 1.00 15.45
C PHE A 644 17.05 0.36 16.12
N LEU A 645 17.26 -0.63 17.02
CA LEU A 645 16.16 -1.33 17.70
C LEU A 645 15.48 -0.46 18.78
N SER A 646 16.25 0.35 19.52
CA SER A 646 15.73 1.29 20.53
C SER A 646 14.97 2.46 19.89
N MET A 647 15.52 3.11 18.85
CA MET A 647 14.84 4.20 18.15
C MET A 647 13.61 3.73 17.37
N ALA A 648 13.63 2.51 16.83
CA ALA A 648 12.44 1.88 16.22
C ALA A 648 11.38 1.46 17.26
N SER A 649 11.67 1.53 18.56
CA SER A 649 10.77 1.12 19.65
C SER A 649 10.30 -0.33 19.55
N VAL A 650 11.11 -1.21 18.93
CA VAL A 650 10.82 -2.64 18.82
C VAL A 650 11.45 -3.34 20.02
N ALA A 651 10.65 -4.06 20.81
CA ALA A 651 11.17 -4.89 21.88
C ALA A 651 12.22 -5.86 21.30
N PRO A 652 13.49 -5.86 21.78
CA PRO A 652 14.44 -6.87 21.38
C PRO A 652 13.93 -8.23 21.87
N THR A 653 13.66 -9.13 20.93
CA THR A 653 13.33 -10.54 21.14
C THR A 653 14.32 -11.39 20.35
N VAL A 654 14.33 -12.71 20.56
CA VAL A 654 15.20 -13.58 19.75
C VAL A 654 14.85 -13.49 18.26
N ALA A 655 13.57 -13.32 17.92
CA ALA A 655 13.15 -13.12 16.53
C ALA A 655 13.66 -11.79 15.96
N THR A 656 13.56 -10.68 16.71
CA THR A 656 14.06 -9.37 16.28
C THR A 656 15.58 -9.39 16.04
N TYR A 657 16.33 -10.04 16.93
CA TYR A 657 17.77 -10.24 16.74
C TYR A 657 18.08 -11.20 15.60
N ASN A 658 17.33 -12.30 15.44
CA ASN A 658 17.54 -13.22 14.32
C ASN A 658 17.29 -12.54 12.97
N LEU A 659 16.27 -11.68 12.84
CA LEU A 659 16.04 -10.88 11.64
C LEU A 659 17.17 -9.87 11.39
N LEU A 660 17.66 -9.19 12.43
CA LEU A 660 18.80 -8.27 12.32
C LEU A 660 20.09 -9.00 11.90
N LEU A 661 20.37 -10.15 12.51
CA LEU A 661 21.52 -10.98 12.19
C LEU A 661 21.39 -11.56 10.77
N GLN A 662 20.22 -12.03 10.38
CA GLN A 662 19.93 -12.50 9.02
C GLN A 662 20.15 -11.36 8.01
N ALA A 663 19.63 -10.16 8.25
CA ALA A 663 19.85 -9.01 7.36
C ALA A 663 21.33 -8.61 7.23
N TYR A 664 22.13 -8.70 8.31
CA TYR A 664 23.59 -8.53 8.21
C TYR A 664 24.27 -9.66 7.43
N CYS A 665 23.79 -10.90 7.56
CA CYS A 665 24.30 -12.05 6.82
C CYS A 665 23.96 -11.98 5.32
N ASP A 666 22.73 -11.58 4.97
CA ASP A 666 22.27 -11.37 3.60
C ASP A 666 23.07 -10.24 2.92
N CYS A 667 23.42 -9.19 3.68
CA CYS A 667 24.36 -8.14 3.27
C CYS A 667 25.83 -8.59 3.20
N ARG A 668 26.15 -9.89 3.39
CA ARG A 668 27.51 -10.46 3.47
C ARG A 668 28.42 -9.80 4.51
N ARG A 669 27.87 -9.44 5.69
CA ARG A 669 28.59 -8.83 6.82
C ARG A 669 28.59 -9.72 8.08
N PRO A 670 29.18 -10.93 8.03
CA PRO A 670 29.18 -11.87 9.15
C PRO A 670 29.94 -11.36 10.40
N ASP A 671 30.95 -10.50 10.26
CA ASP A 671 31.66 -9.94 11.44
C ASP A 671 30.76 -9.03 12.27
N THR A 672 30.02 -8.15 11.59
CA THR A 672 29.03 -7.26 12.23
C THR A 672 27.91 -8.07 12.87
N ALA A 673 27.46 -9.17 12.22
CA ALA A 673 26.54 -10.11 12.84
C ALA A 673 27.14 -10.75 14.12
N LEU A 674 28.41 -11.19 14.09
CA LEU A 674 29.09 -11.71 15.27
C LEU A 674 29.31 -10.68 16.38
N GLU A 675 29.54 -9.41 16.06
CA GLU A 675 29.59 -8.32 17.06
C GLU A 675 28.25 -8.16 17.78
N HIS A 676 27.13 -8.12 17.04
CA HIS A 676 25.81 -8.07 17.64
C HIS A 676 25.47 -9.36 18.43
N PHE A 677 25.93 -10.53 17.97
CA PHE A 677 25.80 -11.78 18.72
C PHE A 677 26.60 -11.75 20.04
N ARG A 678 27.81 -11.16 20.07
CA ARG A 678 28.58 -10.98 21.31
C ARG A 678 27.89 -10.04 22.32
N LEU A 679 27.08 -9.08 21.86
CA LEU A 679 26.23 -8.26 22.75
C LEU A 679 25.09 -9.09 23.36
N LEU A 680 24.51 -10.00 22.57
CA LEU A 680 23.46 -10.95 22.96
C LEU A 680 23.92 -11.98 24.03
N LEU A 681 25.25 -12.13 24.20
CA LEU A 681 25.90 -13.08 25.11
C LEU A 681 26.34 -12.47 26.45
N LYS A 682 26.07 -11.18 26.71
CA LYS A 682 26.40 -10.57 28.00
C LYS A 682 25.37 -10.90 29.08
N ASP A 683 25.81 -10.92 30.34
CA ASP A 683 24.97 -11.24 31.51
C ASP A 683 23.78 -10.28 31.72
N ASP A 684 23.83 -9.08 31.14
CA ASP A 684 22.80 -8.05 31.15
C ASP A 684 21.87 -8.07 29.91
N SER A 685 22.05 -9.03 28.99
CA SER A 685 21.16 -9.21 27.85
C SER A 685 19.78 -9.74 28.29
N PRO A 686 18.66 -9.08 27.94
CA PRO A 686 17.30 -9.54 28.27
C PRO A 686 16.83 -10.74 27.41
N VAL A 687 17.67 -11.21 26.49
CA VAL A 687 17.35 -12.23 25.48
C VAL A 687 18.56 -13.16 25.33
N LEU A 688 18.30 -14.47 25.29
CA LEU A 688 19.32 -15.50 25.05
C LEU A 688 19.27 -16.01 23.59
N PRO A 689 20.39 -16.43 22.99
CA PRO A 689 20.38 -17.06 21.66
C PRO A 689 19.53 -18.34 21.60
N SER A 690 18.76 -18.52 20.53
CA SER A 690 18.01 -19.75 20.26
C SER A 690 18.74 -20.66 19.26
N PRO A 691 18.30 -21.92 19.02
CA PRO A 691 18.87 -22.76 17.97
C PRO A 691 18.89 -22.04 16.61
N THR A 692 17.85 -21.26 16.31
CA THR A 692 17.77 -20.45 15.07
C THR A 692 18.86 -19.39 15.00
N THR A 693 19.23 -18.75 16.11
CA THR A 693 20.35 -17.79 16.16
C THR A 693 21.67 -18.45 15.76
N TYR A 694 21.97 -19.62 16.33
CA TYR A 694 23.17 -20.39 15.98
C TYR A 694 23.12 -20.88 14.53
N ARG A 695 21.96 -21.34 14.02
CA ARG A 695 21.80 -21.80 12.63
C ARG A 695 22.02 -20.68 11.60
N ILE A 696 21.53 -19.46 11.85
CA ILE A 696 21.73 -18.30 10.96
C ILE A 696 23.21 -17.95 10.87
N LEU A 697 23.87 -17.80 12.03
CA LEU A 697 25.29 -17.44 12.10
C LEU A 697 26.19 -18.55 11.56
N ALA A 698 25.93 -19.82 11.88
CA ALA A 698 26.71 -20.95 11.39
C ALA A 698 26.62 -21.11 9.87
N ARG A 699 25.42 -20.93 9.28
CA ARG A 699 25.25 -20.88 7.82
C ARG A 699 26.06 -19.75 7.20
N SER A 700 25.89 -18.54 7.71
CA SER A 700 26.56 -17.34 7.19
C SER A 700 28.09 -17.44 7.29
N LEU A 701 28.63 -17.93 8.41
CA LEU A 701 30.06 -18.12 8.58
C LEU A 701 30.63 -19.20 7.65
N ALA A 702 29.91 -20.31 7.45
CA ALA A 702 30.27 -21.34 6.49
C ALA A 702 30.26 -20.82 5.05
N GLU A 703 29.18 -20.15 4.63
CA GLU A 703 29.03 -19.56 3.28
C GLU A 703 30.05 -18.46 2.98
N ASN A 704 30.54 -17.75 4.00
CA ASN A 704 31.61 -16.74 3.87
C ASN A 704 33.02 -17.31 4.17
N GLY A 705 33.19 -18.63 4.27
CA GLY A 705 34.49 -19.29 4.46
C GLY A 705 35.17 -19.07 5.82
N LYS A 706 34.45 -18.58 6.83
CA LYS A 706 34.97 -18.24 8.17
C LYS A 706 34.88 -19.44 9.11
N LEU A 707 35.55 -20.51 8.73
CA LEU A 707 35.39 -21.84 9.35
C LEU A 707 35.87 -21.87 10.81
N ASP A 708 36.96 -21.20 11.16
CA ASP A 708 37.44 -21.11 12.54
C ASP A 708 36.39 -20.47 13.47
N GLN A 709 35.74 -19.39 13.02
CA GLN A 709 34.67 -18.72 13.76
C GLN A 709 33.39 -19.57 13.81
N ALA A 710 33.14 -20.41 12.80
CA ALA A 710 32.02 -21.36 12.81
C ALA A 710 32.26 -22.51 13.82
N ILE A 711 33.50 -22.97 13.97
CA ILE A 711 33.92 -23.90 15.04
C ILE A 711 33.75 -23.24 16.40
N GLU A 712 34.30 -22.04 16.64
CA GLU A 712 34.14 -21.29 17.90
C GLU A 712 32.67 -21.07 18.28
N LEU A 713 31.82 -20.76 17.30
CA LEU A 713 30.38 -20.61 17.50
C LEU A 713 29.71 -21.94 17.90
N LYS A 714 30.09 -23.06 17.28
CA LYS A 714 29.60 -24.41 17.58
C LYS A 714 30.07 -24.88 18.96
N ASP A 715 31.34 -24.68 19.31
CA ASP A 715 31.87 -25.03 20.64
C ASP A 715 31.24 -24.16 21.73
N GLY A 716 31.13 -22.85 21.51
CA GLY A 716 30.47 -21.93 22.43
C GLY A 716 28.96 -22.19 22.63
N MET A 717 28.31 -22.91 21.71
CA MET A 717 26.94 -23.43 21.91
C MET A 717 26.92 -24.58 22.93
N LEU A 718 27.90 -25.50 22.82
CA LEU A 718 28.01 -26.69 23.69
C LEU A 718 28.50 -26.34 25.10
N GLU A 719 29.55 -25.53 25.22
CA GLU A 719 30.17 -25.16 26.49
C GLU A 719 29.20 -24.41 27.42
N ARG A 720 28.32 -23.59 26.85
CA ARG A 720 27.35 -22.78 27.61
C ARG A 720 26.10 -23.58 28.01
N GLY A 721 25.83 -24.73 27.39
CA GLY A 721 24.68 -25.58 27.70
C GLY A 721 23.30 -24.95 27.49
N LEU A 722 23.22 -23.76 26.87
CA LEU A 722 21.98 -23.00 26.65
C LEU A 722 21.07 -23.66 25.60
N VAL A 723 21.66 -24.44 24.69
CA VAL A 723 20.98 -25.14 23.60
C VAL A 723 21.58 -26.54 23.46
N ALA A 724 20.75 -27.54 23.23
CA ALA A 724 21.22 -28.91 22.96
C ALA A 724 22.03 -28.98 21.65
N PRO A 725 22.90 -30.00 21.45
CA PRO A 725 23.62 -30.19 20.19
C PRO A 725 22.68 -30.21 19.00
N ASP A 726 22.83 -29.26 18.07
CA ASP A 726 21.90 -29.02 16.98
C ASP A 726 22.41 -29.61 15.64
N PRO A 727 21.75 -30.65 15.08
CA PRO A 727 22.21 -31.28 13.84
C PRO A 727 22.26 -30.36 12.61
N GLN A 728 21.50 -29.26 12.57
CA GLN A 728 21.55 -28.29 11.47
C GLN A 728 22.76 -27.36 11.60
N VAL A 729 23.14 -26.96 12.82
CA VAL A 729 24.38 -26.20 13.07
C VAL A 729 25.59 -27.03 12.62
N TYR A 730 25.68 -28.30 13.03
CA TYR A 730 26.74 -29.21 12.56
C TYR A 730 26.67 -29.39 11.04
N ALA A 731 25.49 -29.56 10.44
CA ALA A 731 25.37 -29.67 8.99
C ALA A 731 25.91 -28.43 8.24
N PHE A 732 25.64 -27.20 8.70
CA PHE A 732 26.17 -25.99 8.07
C PHE A 732 27.69 -25.90 8.22
N VAL A 733 28.25 -26.18 9.40
CA VAL A 733 29.71 -26.17 9.63
C VAL A 733 30.39 -27.25 8.78
N MET A 734 29.87 -28.48 8.76
CA MET A 734 30.34 -29.56 7.88
C MET A 734 30.29 -29.14 6.40
N GLY A 735 29.25 -28.41 5.97
CA GLY A 735 29.15 -27.88 4.61
C GLY A 735 30.30 -26.94 4.26
N GLY A 736 30.63 -26.01 5.16
CA GLY A 736 31.77 -25.10 4.99
C GLY A 736 33.12 -25.83 4.87
N PHE A 737 33.37 -26.86 5.68
CA PHE A 737 34.59 -27.68 5.56
C PHE A 737 34.60 -28.54 4.29
N VAL A 738 33.44 -29.03 3.83
CA VAL A 738 33.31 -29.68 2.52
C VAL A 738 33.70 -28.73 1.38
N ASP A 739 33.23 -27.48 1.40
CA ASP A 739 33.55 -26.50 0.35
C ASP A 739 35.01 -26.02 0.43
N ALA A 740 35.65 -26.08 1.60
CA ALA A 740 37.10 -25.90 1.77
C ALA A 740 37.94 -27.17 1.45
N GLY A 741 37.30 -28.31 1.16
CA GLY A 741 37.97 -29.57 0.80
C GLY A 741 38.49 -30.40 1.98
N ASP A 742 38.19 -30.04 3.23
CA ASP A 742 38.63 -30.76 4.43
C ASP A 742 37.62 -31.86 4.81
N GLY A 743 37.80 -33.05 4.21
CA GLY A 743 37.01 -34.22 4.56
C GLY A 743 37.32 -34.82 5.94
N ASP A 744 38.49 -34.53 6.54
CA ASP A 744 38.88 -35.06 7.85
C ASP A 744 38.07 -34.42 8.97
N THR A 745 37.96 -33.09 8.98
CA THR A 745 37.15 -32.33 9.95
C THR A 745 35.66 -32.66 9.80
N VAL A 746 35.17 -32.89 8.57
CA VAL A 746 33.77 -33.28 8.32
C VAL A 746 33.40 -34.60 8.98
N VAL A 747 34.27 -35.62 8.91
CA VAL A 747 34.04 -36.91 9.58
C VAL A 747 34.13 -36.76 11.10
N SER A 748 35.12 -36.01 11.60
CA SER A 748 35.27 -35.72 13.04
C SER A 748 34.03 -35.04 13.64
N LEU A 749 33.47 -34.03 12.96
CA LEU A 749 32.25 -33.34 13.38
C LEU A 749 31.02 -34.26 13.41
N TYR A 750 30.95 -35.25 12.51
CA TYR A 750 29.88 -36.25 12.53
C TYR A 750 30.03 -37.22 13.71
N GLU A 751 31.24 -37.72 13.97
CA GLU A 751 31.53 -38.58 15.13
C GLU A 751 31.21 -37.87 16.46
N GLU A 752 31.61 -36.59 16.58
CA GLU A 752 31.26 -35.74 17.72
C GLU A 752 29.73 -35.60 17.88
N LEU A 753 29.00 -35.30 16.80
CA LEU A 753 27.54 -35.17 16.84
C LEU A 753 26.84 -36.46 17.30
N VAL A 754 27.32 -37.63 16.84
CA VAL A 754 26.80 -38.95 17.22
C VAL A 754 27.06 -39.23 18.70
N GLU A 755 28.25 -38.91 19.21
CA GLU A 755 28.59 -39.06 20.63
C GLU A 755 27.69 -38.18 21.50
N LYS A 756 27.58 -36.89 21.16
CA LYS A 756 26.81 -35.89 21.94
C LYS A 756 25.31 -36.15 21.97
N LEU A 757 24.75 -36.85 20.97
CA LEU A 757 23.33 -37.20 20.89
C LEU A 757 23.00 -38.63 21.36
N GLY A 758 24.01 -39.42 21.78
CA GLY A 758 23.81 -40.70 22.46
C GLY A 758 23.37 -41.86 21.56
N GLY A 759 23.55 -41.77 20.24
CA GLY A 759 23.25 -42.85 19.30
C GLY A 759 23.20 -42.43 17.84
N GLY A 760 23.54 -43.35 16.94
CA GLY A 760 23.44 -43.15 15.48
C GLY A 760 22.09 -43.61 14.91
N GLY A 761 21.57 -42.86 13.94
CA GLY A 761 20.36 -43.20 13.18
C GLY A 761 19.16 -42.31 13.53
N GLY A 762 18.94 -41.26 12.73
CA GLY A 762 17.82 -40.33 12.89
C GLY A 762 18.07 -38.90 12.41
N PHE A 763 19.29 -38.56 11.98
CA PHE A 763 19.65 -37.21 11.54
C PHE A 763 18.93 -36.79 10.25
N PHE A 764 18.77 -35.47 10.07
CA PHE A 764 18.29 -34.88 8.83
C PHE A 764 19.24 -35.20 7.67
N GLY A 765 18.70 -35.38 6.47
CA GLY A 765 19.48 -35.78 5.28
C GLY A 765 20.62 -34.83 4.87
N MET A 766 20.66 -33.59 5.36
CA MET A 766 21.78 -32.66 5.15
C MET A 766 23.07 -33.14 5.84
N VAL A 767 22.97 -33.74 7.05
CA VAL A 767 24.13 -34.26 7.79
C VAL A 767 24.77 -35.40 6.99
N TYR A 768 23.96 -36.38 6.57
CA TYR A 768 24.42 -37.50 5.74
C TYR A 768 24.92 -37.06 4.36
N GLY A 769 24.30 -36.04 3.74
CA GLY A 769 24.78 -35.46 2.48
C GLY A 769 26.18 -34.85 2.60
N ASN A 770 26.45 -34.09 3.66
CA ASN A 770 27.78 -33.52 3.91
C ASN A 770 28.79 -34.58 4.35
N LEU A 771 28.39 -35.57 5.15
CA LEU A 771 29.24 -36.72 5.49
C LEU A 771 29.67 -37.51 4.24
N MET A 772 28.74 -37.77 3.31
CA MET A 772 29.02 -38.45 2.04
C MET A 772 30.04 -37.66 1.20
N LYS A 773 29.90 -36.33 1.12
CA LYS A 773 30.90 -35.46 0.49
C LYS A 773 32.25 -35.51 1.21
N GLY A 774 32.27 -35.53 2.54
CA GLY A 774 33.49 -35.69 3.35
C GLY A 774 34.22 -37.01 3.07
N TYR A 775 33.51 -38.13 2.98
CA TYR A 775 34.10 -39.42 2.60
C TYR A 775 34.66 -39.40 1.18
N PHE A 776 33.97 -38.79 0.21
CA PHE A 776 34.52 -38.63 -1.15
C PHE A 776 35.80 -37.76 -1.18
N LEU A 777 35.84 -36.65 -0.43
CA LEU A 777 37.03 -35.81 -0.30
C LEU A 777 38.24 -36.58 0.26
N LYS A 778 38.00 -37.56 1.14
CA LYS A 778 39.02 -38.48 1.68
C LYS A 778 39.37 -39.66 0.75
N GLY A 779 38.73 -39.78 -0.41
CA GLY A 779 38.85 -40.95 -1.29
C GLY A 779 38.24 -42.24 -0.70
N MET A 780 37.44 -42.13 0.37
CA MET A 780 36.76 -43.24 1.05
C MET A 780 35.44 -43.56 0.33
N GLU A 781 35.56 -43.92 -0.95
CA GLU A 781 34.43 -44.11 -1.86
C GLU A 781 33.47 -45.20 -1.37
N LYS A 782 34.01 -46.26 -0.75
CA LYS A 782 33.20 -47.36 -0.24
C LYS A 782 32.31 -46.91 0.91
N GLU A 783 32.88 -46.17 1.87
CA GLU A 783 32.19 -45.63 3.03
C GLU A 783 31.14 -44.58 2.63
N ALA A 784 31.41 -43.78 1.59
CA ALA A 784 30.43 -42.88 0.98
C ALA A 784 29.22 -43.65 0.40
N MET A 785 29.46 -44.80 -0.26
CA MET A 785 28.40 -45.62 -0.85
C MET A 785 27.68 -46.54 0.16
N ASP A 786 28.35 -46.96 1.23
CA ASP A 786 27.71 -47.63 2.38
C ASP A 786 26.75 -46.64 3.08
N CYS A 787 27.14 -45.37 3.25
CA CYS A 787 26.27 -44.29 3.73
C CYS A 787 25.07 -44.04 2.79
N TYR A 788 25.28 -44.04 1.47
CA TYR A 788 24.19 -43.96 0.48
C TYR A 788 23.19 -45.12 0.64
N ALA A 789 23.68 -46.35 0.82
CA ALA A 789 22.85 -47.55 0.96
C ALA A 789 22.03 -47.56 2.26
N GLU A 790 22.63 -47.19 3.40
CA GLU A 790 21.95 -47.05 4.69
C GLU A 790 20.79 -46.05 4.61
N VAL A 791 21.05 -44.92 3.95
CA VAL A 791 20.19 -43.73 4.03
C VAL A 791 19.12 -43.68 2.93
N LEU A 792 19.37 -44.24 1.73
CA LEU A 792 18.46 -44.16 0.57
C LEU A 792 17.92 -45.52 0.05
N GLY A 793 18.37 -46.64 0.63
CA GLY A 793 17.88 -47.98 0.28
C GLY A 793 16.37 -48.17 0.52
N GLU A 794 15.77 -49.18 -0.13
CA GLU A 794 14.31 -49.44 -0.09
C GLU A 794 13.73 -49.66 1.33
N GLY A 795 14.58 -50.04 2.29
CA GLY A 795 14.23 -50.22 3.71
C GLY A 795 14.57 -49.05 4.64
N SER A 796 15.08 -47.91 4.12
CA SER A 796 15.54 -46.79 4.95
C SER A 796 14.42 -46.17 5.79
N LYS A 797 14.78 -45.79 7.03
CA LYS A 797 13.92 -45.05 7.97
C LYS A 797 14.20 -43.54 7.96
N VAL A 798 15.26 -43.08 7.28
CA VAL A 798 15.66 -41.68 7.26
C VAL A 798 14.75 -40.90 6.30
N ARG A 799 14.17 -39.79 6.76
CA ARG A 799 13.31 -38.94 5.91
C ARG A 799 14.15 -37.92 5.16
N PHE A 800 14.15 -38.01 3.83
CA PHE A 800 14.77 -37.04 2.94
C PHE A 800 13.73 -36.06 2.38
N GLY A 801 14.04 -34.77 2.44
CA GLY A 801 13.39 -33.75 1.61
C GLY A 801 14.12 -33.59 0.28
N ALA A 802 13.50 -32.89 -0.69
CA ALA A 802 14.10 -32.65 -2.02
C ALA A 802 15.52 -32.06 -1.92
N VAL A 803 15.76 -31.10 -1.01
CA VAL A 803 17.09 -30.51 -0.78
C VAL A 803 18.15 -31.55 -0.41
N SER A 804 17.81 -32.53 0.45
CA SER A 804 18.75 -33.59 0.84
C SER A 804 19.05 -34.55 -0.31
N TYR A 805 18.07 -34.85 -1.17
CA TYR A 805 18.33 -35.59 -2.41
C TYR A 805 19.25 -34.79 -3.34
N ASN A 806 19.02 -33.49 -3.52
CA ASN A 806 19.84 -32.62 -4.36
C ASN A 806 21.30 -32.58 -3.88
N MET A 807 21.55 -32.57 -2.55
CA MET A 807 22.90 -32.65 -2.00
C MET A 807 23.63 -33.96 -2.31
N VAL A 808 22.89 -35.09 -2.37
CA VAL A 808 23.44 -36.40 -2.77
C VAL A 808 23.68 -36.47 -4.27
N LEU A 809 22.77 -35.92 -5.10
CA LEU A 809 22.97 -35.80 -6.54
C LEU A 809 24.21 -34.95 -6.88
N ASP A 810 24.39 -33.82 -6.19
CA ASP A 810 25.58 -32.96 -6.33
C ASP A 810 26.85 -33.66 -5.85
N ALA A 811 26.79 -34.42 -4.75
CA ALA A 811 27.90 -35.23 -4.26
C ALA A 811 28.33 -36.31 -5.27
N LEU A 812 27.38 -37.04 -5.86
CA LEU A 812 27.63 -38.06 -6.88
C LEU A 812 28.16 -37.42 -8.18
N GLY A 813 27.54 -36.33 -8.63
CA GLY A 813 27.93 -35.59 -9.83
C GLY A 813 29.34 -35.02 -9.77
N ARG A 814 29.70 -34.35 -8.65
CA ARG A 814 31.06 -33.80 -8.44
C ARG A 814 32.16 -34.87 -8.41
N ASN A 815 31.83 -36.11 -8.05
CA ASN A 815 32.78 -37.22 -7.91
C ASN A 815 32.71 -38.22 -9.09
N GLY A 816 32.16 -37.82 -10.23
CA GLY A 816 32.13 -38.64 -11.46
C GLY A 816 31.20 -39.86 -11.40
N LYS A 817 30.33 -39.97 -10.38
CA LYS A 817 29.34 -41.05 -10.22
C LYS A 817 28.03 -40.73 -10.92
N LEU A 818 28.12 -40.31 -12.19
CA LEU A 818 26.96 -39.87 -12.96
C LEU A 818 25.89 -40.98 -13.09
N ASP A 819 26.29 -42.23 -13.30
CA ASP A 819 25.34 -43.36 -13.44
C ASP A 819 24.52 -43.63 -12.15
N ASP A 820 25.12 -43.40 -10.98
CA ASP A 820 24.43 -43.52 -9.69
C ASP A 820 23.51 -42.31 -9.43
N ALA A 821 23.96 -41.10 -9.77
CA ALA A 821 23.15 -39.89 -9.74
C ALA A 821 21.92 -40.02 -10.66
N LEU A 822 22.10 -40.59 -11.85
CA LEU A 822 21.03 -40.84 -12.80
C LEU A 822 20.02 -41.85 -12.26
N GLN A 823 20.45 -42.98 -11.72
CA GLN A 823 19.55 -43.96 -11.09
C GLN A 823 18.72 -43.34 -9.96
N LEU A 824 19.34 -42.49 -9.12
CA LEU A 824 18.62 -41.76 -8.06
C LEU A 824 17.62 -40.77 -8.64
N PHE A 825 18.02 -39.93 -9.60
CA PHE A 825 17.17 -38.92 -10.21
C PHE A 825 15.99 -39.52 -10.99
N ASP A 826 16.22 -40.63 -11.69
CA ASP A 826 15.18 -41.40 -12.39
C ASP A 826 14.11 -41.91 -11.42
N ARG A 827 14.54 -42.40 -10.25
CA ARG A 827 13.63 -42.82 -9.17
C ARG A 827 12.84 -41.63 -8.64
N MET A 828 13.49 -40.50 -8.37
CA MET A 828 12.81 -39.27 -7.94
C MET A 828 11.75 -38.83 -8.97
N CYS A 829 12.09 -38.83 -10.26
CA CYS A 829 11.19 -38.49 -11.36
C CYS A 829 10.00 -39.46 -11.56
N LYS A 830 10.15 -40.73 -11.17
CA LYS A 830 9.09 -41.76 -11.21
C LYS A 830 8.13 -41.67 -10.02
N GLU A 831 8.63 -41.35 -8.83
CA GLU A 831 7.82 -41.23 -7.60
C GLU A 831 7.11 -39.86 -7.45
N HIS A 832 7.36 -38.91 -8.35
CA HIS A 832 6.92 -37.49 -8.27
C HIS A 832 5.46 -37.19 -8.62
N ASP A 833 4.75 -38.01 -9.41
CA ASP A 833 3.36 -37.67 -9.85
C ASP A 833 2.33 -38.76 -9.49
N PRO A 834 1.46 -38.56 -8.47
CA PRO A 834 1.54 -37.53 -7.42
C PRO A 834 2.57 -37.91 -6.34
N PRO A 835 3.27 -36.94 -5.73
CA PRO A 835 4.43 -37.22 -4.89
C PRO A 835 3.99 -37.78 -3.53
N ARG A 836 4.27 -39.07 -3.28
CA ARG A 836 3.89 -39.76 -2.02
C ARG A 836 5.01 -39.81 -0.98
N ARG A 837 6.28 -39.70 -1.39
CA ARG A 837 7.47 -39.75 -0.52
C ARG A 837 8.66 -38.96 -1.05
N ILE A 838 8.84 -38.92 -2.37
CA ILE A 838 9.96 -38.27 -3.04
C ILE A 838 9.38 -37.27 -4.05
N ALA A 839 10.01 -36.12 -4.18
CA ALA A 839 9.63 -35.07 -5.12
C ALA A 839 10.88 -34.45 -5.75
N VAL A 840 10.80 -34.13 -7.04
CA VAL A 840 11.79 -33.27 -7.72
C VAL A 840 11.37 -31.81 -7.62
N ASN A 841 12.35 -30.90 -7.61
CA ASN A 841 12.13 -29.46 -7.73
C ASN A 841 13.15 -28.85 -8.71
N LEU A 842 13.07 -27.54 -8.97
CA LEU A 842 14.00 -26.84 -9.87
C LEU A 842 15.47 -27.13 -9.51
N GLY A 843 15.80 -27.12 -8.22
CA GLY A 843 17.14 -27.48 -7.73
C GLY A 843 17.57 -28.92 -8.06
N SER A 844 16.65 -29.88 -8.16
CA SER A 844 16.97 -31.26 -8.57
C SER A 844 17.42 -31.31 -10.02
N PHE A 845 16.74 -30.57 -10.91
CA PHE A 845 17.10 -30.47 -12.32
C PHE A 845 18.39 -29.67 -12.51
N ASN A 846 18.54 -28.53 -11.82
CA ASN A 846 19.75 -27.70 -11.93
C ASN A 846 21.01 -28.46 -11.46
N VAL A 847 20.92 -29.27 -10.41
CA VAL A 847 22.03 -30.16 -9.97
C VAL A 847 22.34 -31.25 -10.99
N MET A 848 21.33 -31.81 -11.66
CA MET A 848 21.57 -32.78 -12.75
C MET A 848 22.19 -32.13 -13.97
N VAL A 849 21.74 -30.93 -14.35
CA VAL A 849 22.37 -30.12 -15.40
C VAL A 849 23.85 -29.88 -15.09
N ASP A 850 24.18 -29.47 -13.87
CA ASP A 850 25.56 -29.35 -13.38
C ASP A 850 26.33 -30.68 -13.51
N ALA A 851 25.74 -31.80 -13.11
CA ALA A 851 26.39 -33.12 -13.17
C ALA A 851 26.66 -33.56 -14.62
N TYR A 852 25.76 -33.29 -15.56
CA TYR A 852 25.98 -33.55 -16.98
C TYR A 852 27.03 -32.61 -17.59
N CYS A 853 26.98 -31.31 -17.28
CA CYS A 853 27.97 -30.34 -17.78
C CYS A 853 29.38 -30.64 -17.27
N ARG A 854 29.53 -31.05 -16.01
CA ARG A 854 30.80 -31.53 -15.43
C ARG A 854 31.34 -32.81 -16.08
N ALA A 855 30.46 -33.61 -16.68
CA ALA A 855 30.83 -34.80 -17.45
C ALA A 855 31.03 -34.51 -18.96
N GLU A 856 31.07 -33.23 -19.36
CA GLU A 856 31.14 -32.77 -20.76
C GLU A 856 29.96 -33.26 -21.65
N ARG A 857 28.83 -33.63 -21.01
CA ARG A 857 27.62 -34.16 -21.65
C ARG A 857 26.56 -33.07 -21.85
N PHE A 858 26.94 -31.96 -22.48
CA PHE A 858 26.11 -30.76 -22.64
C PHE A 858 24.76 -31.03 -23.32
N GLN A 859 24.73 -31.88 -24.35
CA GLN A 859 23.49 -32.25 -25.04
C GLN A 859 22.47 -32.96 -24.13
N ASP A 860 22.94 -33.82 -23.21
CA ASP A 860 22.09 -34.48 -22.23
C ASP A 860 21.61 -33.49 -21.15
N ALA A 861 22.43 -32.49 -20.80
CA ALA A 861 22.04 -31.42 -19.89
C ALA A 861 20.87 -30.60 -20.46
N ILE A 862 20.93 -30.25 -21.76
CA ILE A 862 19.84 -29.57 -22.49
C ILE A 862 18.58 -30.47 -22.53
N GLU A 863 18.72 -31.78 -22.77
CA GLU A 863 17.57 -32.71 -22.77
C GLU A 863 16.90 -32.81 -21.38
N VAL A 864 17.68 -32.82 -20.31
CA VAL A 864 17.15 -32.86 -18.93
C VAL A 864 16.55 -31.52 -18.50
N PHE A 865 17.07 -30.40 -18.99
CA PHE A 865 16.44 -29.09 -18.85
C PHE A 865 15.05 -29.06 -19.53
N GLY A 866 14.94 -29.55 -20.77
CA GLY A 866 13.64 -29.61 -21.48
C GLY A 866 12.57 -30.46 -20.76
N LYS A 867 12.98 -31.50 -20.01
CA LYS A 867 12.08 -32.37 -19.24
C LYS A 867 11.47 -31.71 -18.00
N MET A 868 11.94 -30.52 -17.60
CA MET A 868 11.42 -29.78 -16.44
C MET A 868 9.91 -29.52 -16.57
N GLY A 869 9.45 -29.11 -17.76
CA GLY A 869 8.03 -28.85 -18.06
C GLY A 869 7.12 -30.07 -17.89
N GLU A 870 7.58 -31.27 -18.26
CA GLU A 870 6.81 -32.52 -18.14
C GLU A 870 6.49 -32.88 -16.68
N LYS A 871 7.31 -32.43 -15.72
CA LYS A 871 7.15 -32.68 -14.28
C LYS A 871 6.48 -31.53 -13.53
N ARG A 872 5.88 -30.59 -14.27
CA ARG A 872 5.26 -29.35 -13.76
C ARG A 872 6.24 -28.44 -12.99
N CYS A 873 7.53 -28.55 -13.31
CA CYS A 873 8.58 -27.68 -12.81
C CYS A 873 8.92 -26.70 -13.93
N ALA A 874 8.20 -25.59 -14.06
CA ALA A 874 8.51 -24.61 -15.11
C ALA A 874 9.89 -23.97 -14.82
N PRO A 875 10.83 -23.94 -15.80
CA PRO A 875 12.13 -23.30 -15.60
C PRO A 875 11.95 -21.80 -15.35
N ASP A 876 12.78 -21.26 -14.45
CA ASP A 876 12.87 -19.84 -14.13
C ASP A 876 14.16 -19.23 -14.68
N ALA A 877 14.34 -17.92 -14.50
CA ALA A 877 15.54 -17.22 -14.97
C ALA A 877 16.84 -17.80 -14.37
N LEU A 878 16.81 -18.28 -13.12
CA LEU A 878 17.97 -18.93 -12.49
C LEU A 878 18.32 -20.26 -13.18
N SER A 879 17.33 -21.04 -13.57
CA SER A 879 17.53 -22.32 -14.27
C SER A 879 18.11 -22.09 -15.68
N TYR A 880 17.58 -21.13 -16.44
CA TYR A 880 18.16 -20.72 -17.74
C TYR A 880 19.59 -20.19 -17.56
N ASN A 881 19.80 -19.26 -16.61
CA ASN A 881 21.09 -18.65 -16.34
C ASN A 881 22.16 -19.68 -15.95
N ASN A 882 21.83 -20.76 -15.22
CA ASN A 882 22.80 -21.81 -14.89
C ASN A 882 23.33 -22.53 -16.15
N LEU A 883 22.44 -22.93 -17.05
CA LEU A 883 22.85 -23.65 -18.27
C LEU A 883 23.56 -22.71 -19.27
N ILE A 884 23.10 -21.45 -19.39
CA ILE A 884 23.77 -20.40 -20.18
C ILE A 884 25.20 -20.16 -19.67
N ASP A 885 25.42 -20.09 -18.34
CA ASP A 885 26.74 -19.94 -17.73
C ASP A 885 27.66 -21.16 -18.01
N TRP A 886 27.13 -22.38 -17.88
CA TRP A 886 27.90 -23.60 -18.22
C TRP A 886 28.31 -23.66 -19.69
N LEU A 887 27.40 -23.38 -20.62
CA LEU A 887 27.70 -23.37 -22.06
C LEU A 887 28.68 -22.25 -22.41
N GLY A 888 28.46 -21.05 -21.86
CA GLY A 888 29.36 -19.90 -21.98
C GLY A 888 30.75 -20.12 -21.37
N LYS A 889 30.86 -20.97 -20.34
CA LYS A 889 32.16 -21.42 -19.77
C LYS A 889 32.92 -22.39 -20.65
N ASN A 890 32.22 -23.15 -21.50
CA ASN A 890 32.80 -24.14 -22.41
C ASN A 890 32.81 -23.67 -23.88
N GLU A 891 32.73 -22.36 -24.12
CA GLU A 891 32.78 -21.72 -25.45
C GLU A 891 31.63 -22.11 -26.40
N LEU A 892 30.58 -22.77 -25.90
CA LEU A 892 29.37 -23.19 -26.62
C LEU A 892 28.34 -22.04 -26.74
N VAL A 893 28.80 -20.86 -27.20
CA VAL A 893 28.01 -19.62 -27.17
C VAL A 893 26.74 -19.70 -28.03
N GLY A 894 26.77 -20.45 -29.15
CA GLY A 894 25.58 -20.65 -29.98
C GLY A 894 24.43 -21.37 -29.26
N GLU A 895 24.74 -22.38 -28.45
CA GLU A 895 23.74 -23.10 -27.64
C GLU A 895 23.20 -22.22 -26.51
N ALA A 896 24.05 -21.35 -25.94
CA ALA A 896 23.65 -20.34 -24.96
C ALA A 896 22.71 -19.27 -25.55
N GLU A 897 22.94 -18.85 -26.80
CA GLU A 897 22.07 -17.93 -27.55
C GLU A 897 20.73 -18.58 -27.93
N GLU A 898 20.71 -19.89 -28.26
CA GLU A 898 19.47 -20.63 -28.48
C GLU A 898 18.63 -20.73 -27.20
N LEU A 899 19.24 -20.99 -26.04
CA LEU A 899 18.54 -20.98 -24.75
C LEU A 899 18.03 -19.59 -24.36
N PHE A 900 18.79 -18.52 -24.63
CA PHE A 900 18.30 -17.15 -24.43
C PHE A 900 17.07 -16.84 -25.29
N LYS A 901 16.99 -17.42 -26.49
CA LYS A 901 15.81 -17.30 -27.37
C LYS A 901 14.63 -18.14 -26.87
N ASP A 902 14.87 -19.38 -26.44
CA ASP A 902 13.86 -20.27 -25.84
C ASP A 902 13.26 -19.68 -24.55
N MET A 903 14.09 -19.02 -23.73
CA MET A 903 13.67 -18.30 -22.53
C MET A 903 12.53 -17.29 -22.83
N GLY A 904 12.70 -16.48 -23.88
CA GLY A 904 11.68 -15.54 -24.34
C GLY A 904 10.44 -16.22 -24.96
N GLU A 905 10.62 -17.29 -25.73
CA GLU A 905 9.51 -18.06 -26.31
C GLU A 905 8.67 -18.80 -25.23
N SER A 906 9.31 -19.20 -24.13
CA SER A 906 8.71 -19.79 -22.94
C SER A 906 8.05 -18.77 -21.99
N GLY A 907 8.12 -17.47 -22.30
CA GLY A 907 7.54 -16.40 -21.49
C GLY A 907 8.29 -16.10 -20.19
N VAL A 908 9.57 -16.48 -20.11
CA VAL A 908 10.47 -16.15 -19.00
C VAL A 908 11.27 -14.91 -19.41
N ASN A 909 11.19 -13.84 -18.63
CA ASN A 909 11.90 -12.60 -18.95
C ASN A 909 13.38 -12.70 -18.52
N PRO A 910 14.35 -12.42 -19.42
CA PRO A 910 15.76 -12.27 -19.07
C PRO A 910 15.98 -11.21 -17.98
N ASP A 911 16.95 -11.44 -17.10
CA ASP A 911 17.37 -10.48 -16.08
C ASP A 911 18.76 -9.89 -16.37
N GLU A 912 19.21 -8.94 -15.53
CA GLU A 912 20.54 -8.32 -15.66
C GLU A 912 21.67 -9.36 -15.67
N TYR A 913 21.50 -10.49 -14.99
CA TYR A 913 22.50 -11.55 -14.94
C TYR A 913 22.53 -12.36 -16.25
N THR A 914 21.38 -12.63 -16.87
CA THR A 914 21.29 -13.26 -18.20
C THR A 914 22.11 -12.50 -19.24
N TYR A 915 21.96 -11.17 -19.31
CA TYR A 915 22.73 -10.34 -20.25
C TYR A 915 24.23 -10.35 -19.91
N VAL A 916 24.60 -10.28 -18.63
CA VAL A 916 26.00 -10.35 -18.20
C VAL A 916 26.66 -11.68 -18.59
N LEU A 917 25.96 -12.81 -18.46
CA LEU A 917 26.47 -14.11 -18.90
C LEU A 917 26.74 -14.16 -20.41
N LEU A 918 25.83 -13.61 -21.23
CA LEU A 918 26.01 -13.56 -22.68
C LEU A 918 27.16 -12.62 -23.07
N ILE A 919 27.28 -11.47 -22.40
CA ILE A 919 28.41 -10.52 -22.54
C ILE A 919 29.74 -11.22 -22.28
N GLU A 920 29.87 -11.92 -21.15
CA GLU A 920 31.09 -12.67 -20.79
C GLU A 920 31.39 -13.82 -21.76
N SER A 921 30.35 -14.53 -22.20
CA SER A 921 30.46 -15.64 -23.15
C SER A 921 30.97 -15.16 -24.50
N CYS A 922 30.44 -14.05 -25.02
CA CYS A 922 30.88 -13.44 -26.26
C CYS A 922 32.35 -12.99 -26.19
N PHE A 923 32.80 -12.41 -25.07
CA PHE A 923 34.21 -12.04 -24.89
C PHE A 923 35.17 -13.24 -24.89
N LYS A 924 34.76 -14.43 -24.43
CA LYS A 924 35.63 -15.63 -24.44
C LYS A 924 35.91 -16.14 -25.85
N VAL A 925 34.97 -15.98 -26.77
CA VAL A 925 35.08 -16.44 -28.17
C VAL A 925 35.40 -15.29 -29.14
N ASP A 926 35.94 -14.17 -28.63
CA ASP A 926 36.33 -12.97 -29.38
C ASP A 926 35.20 -12.31 -30.20
N ARG A 927 33.94 -12.53 -29.81
CA ARG A 927 32.73 -11.89 -30.38
C ARG A 927 32.46 -10.54 -29.70
N VAL A 928 33.45 -9.65 -29.74
CA VAL A 928 33.44 -8.38 -28.97
C VAL A 928 32.23 -7.49 -29.31
N ASP A 929 31.90 -7.34 -30.59
CA ASP A 929 30.82 -6.45 -31.03
C ASP A 929 29.43 -7.00 -30.65
N ASP A 930 29.26 -8.33 -30.60
CA ASP A 930 28.03 -8.95 -30.09
C ASP A 930 27.89 -8.75 -28.57
N SER A 931 29.01 -8.77 -27.83
CA SER A 931 29.02 -8.46 -26.39
C SER A 931 28.52 -7.03 -26.13
N VAL A 932 29.02 -6.05 -26.89
CA VAL A 932 28.53 -4.66 -26.86
C VAL A 932 27.06 -4.58 -27.29
N SER A 933 26.63 -5.38 -28.27
CA SER A 933 25.21 -5.48 -28.67
C SER A 933 24.33 -5.98 -27.52
N TYR A 934 24.75 -7.01 -26.78
CA TYR A 934 24.01 -7.52 -25.62
C TYR A 934 23.92 -6.52 -24.47
N PHE A 935 24.97 -5.73 -24.22
CA PHE A 935 24.92 -4.64 -23.24
C PHE A 935 23.90 -3.56 -23.63
N ASN A 936 23.80 -3.21 -24.91
CA ASN A 936 22.79 -2.26 -25.40
C ASN A 936 21.37 -2.85 -25.37
N LYS A 937 21.18 -4.13 -25.76
CA LYS A 937 19.88 -4.82 -25.69
C LYS A 937 19.32 -4.89 -24.26
N MET A 938 20.17 -4.92 -23.24
CA MET A 938 19.74 -4.86 -21.84
C MET A 938 19.03 -3.52 -21.52
N PHE A 939 19.53 -2.39 -22.05
CA PHE A 939 18.83 -1.11 -21.95
C PHE A 939 17.51 -1.11 -22.75
N ASP A 940 17.51 -1.63 -23.98
CA ASP A 940 16.31 -1.70 -24.82
C ASP A 940 15.19 -2.57 -24.19
N ALA A 941 15.58 -3.57 -23.39
CA ALA A 941 14.67 -4.40 -22.58
C ALA A 941 14.15 -3.70 -21.30
N GLY A 942 14.51 -2.42 -21.07
CA GLY A 942 14.09 -1.65 -19.90
C GLY A 942 14.84 -1.98 -18.60
N LEU A 943 15.90 -2.80 -18.67
CA LEU A 943 16.75 -3.11 -17.51
C LEU A 943 17.79 -2.00 -17.32
N ARG A 944 18.12 -1.68 -16.06
CA ARG A 944 19.15 -0.70 -15.73
C ARG A 944 20.47 -1.42 -15.41
N PRO A 945 21.53 -1.34 -16.23
CA PRO A 945 22.81 -1.95 -15.90
C PRO A 945 23.32 -1.49 -14.54
N ASN A 946 23.66 -2.44 -13.69
CA ASN A 946 24.41 -2.18 -12.46
C ASN A 946 25.93 -2.07 -12.76
N ALA A 947 26.71 -1.65 -11.75
CA ALA A 947 28.16 -1.48 -11.90
C ALA A 947 28.91 -2.78 -12.26
N ASN A 948 28.39 -3.97 -11.93
CA ASN A 948 29.00 -5.23 -12.36
C ASN A 948 28.87 -5.42 -13.89
N ALA A 949 27.71 -5.10 -14.48
CA ALA A 949 27.53 -5.20 -15.93
C ALA A 949 28.51 -4.30 -16.71
N PHE A 950 28.68 -3.05 -16.27
CA PHE A 950 29.72 -2.16 -16.80
C PHE A 950 31.12 -2.75 -16.61
N ASN A 951 31.47 -3.23 -15.41
CA ASN A 951 32.79 -3.81 -15.13
C ASN A 951 33.10 -5.05 -16.00
N LYS A 952 32.10 -5.84 -16.40
CA LYS A 952 32.30 -6.99 -17.29
C LYS A 952 32.58 -6.55 -18.73
N VAL A 953 31.91 -5.50 -19.23
CA VAL A 953 32.23 -4.90 -20.54
C VAL A 953 33.62 -4.25 -20.52
N ILE A 954 33.90 -3.40 -19.53
CA ILE A 954 35.20 -2.73 -19.34
C ILE A 954 36.33 -3.77 -19.24
N GLY A 955 36.19 -4.78 -18.37
CA GLY A 955 37.19 -5.83 -18.19
C GLY A 955 37.32 -6.78 -19.39
N GLY A 956 36.25 -6.96 -20.18
CA GLY A 956 36.29 -7.67 -21.45
C GLY A 956 37.08 -6.90 -22.51
N LEU A 957 36.78 -5.61 -22.70
CA LEU A 957 37.47 -4.71 -23.63
C LEU A 957 38.96 -4.56 -23.30
N VAL A 958 39.31 -4.48 -22.00
CA VAL A 958 40.71 -4.48 -21.53
C VAL A 958 41.46 -5.75 -21.95
N LYS A 959 40.82 -6.93 -21.91
CA LYS A 959 41.47 -8.20 -22.29
C LYS A 959 41.73 -8.36 -23.78
N VAL A 960 41.04 -7.59 -24.62
CA VAL A 960 41.21 -7.55 -26.09
C VAL A 960 41.90 -6.26 -26.55
N ASP A 961 42.66 -5.62 -25.67
CA ASP A 961 43.43 -4.38 -25.90
C ASP A 961 42.61 -3.16 -26.39
N ARG A 962 41.27 -3.16 -26.27
CA ARG A 962 40.37 -2.04 -26.63
C ARG A 962 40.21 -1.04 -25.47
N LEU A 963 41.33 -0.55 -24.93
CA LEU A 963 41.38 0.25 -23.70
C LEU A 963 40.64 1.59 -23.78
N ASP A 964 40.64 2.26 -24.94
CA ASP A 964 39.94 3.54 -25.11
C ASP A 964 38.41 3.39 -25.08
N GLU A 965 37.89 2.25 -25.55
CA GLU A 965 36.46 1.94 -25.45
C GLU A 965 36.08 1.53 -24.02
N ALA A 966 36.97 0.82 -23.32
CA ALA A 966 36.81 0.55 -21.89
C ALA A 966 36.74 1.85 -21.06
N GLN A 967 37.54 2.87 -21.42
CA GLN A 967 37.41 4.22 -20.86
C GLN A 967 36.04 4.84 -21.18
N GLY A 968 35.59 4.75 -22.44
CA GLY A 968 34.29 5.27 -22.87
C GLY A 968 33.09 4.65 -22.14
N PHE A 969 33.15 3.35 -21.79
CA PHE A 969 32.12 2.71 -20.95
C PHE A 969 32.17 3.16 -19.48
N PHE A 970 33.36 3.42 -18.94
CA PHE A 970 33.50 3.97 -17.59
C PHE A 970 32.98 5.41 -17.50
N GLU A 971 33.28 6.25 -18.49
CA GLU A 971 32.81 7.65 -18.56
C GLU A 971 31.28 7.75 -18.79
N GLN A 972 30.64 6.73 -19.36
CA GLN A 972 29.17 6.61 -19.45
C GLN A 972 28.48 6.23 -18.13
N MET A 973 29.18 5.68 -17.13
CA MET A 973 28.53 5.22 -15.89
C MET A 973 27.74 6.34 -15.18
N PRO A 974 28.32 7.55 -14.95
CA PRO A 974 27.60 8.65 -14.30
C PRO A 974 26.42 9.19 -15.13
N GLU A 975 26.56 9.22 -16.47
CA GLU A 975 25.49 9.64 -17.39
C GLU A 975 24.26 8.72 -17.32
N LYS A 976 24.48 7.45 -16.95
CA LYS A 976 23.44 6.42 -16.77
C LYS A 976 22.98 6.28 -15.31
N GLU A 977 23.31 7.25 -14.44
CA GLU A 977 23.00 7.25 -13.00
C GLU A 977 23.69 6.12 -12.21
N VAL A 978 24.74 5.49 -12.75
CA VAL A 978 25.50 4.40 -12.11
C VAL A 978 26.81 4.95 -11.56
N LYS A 979 27.04 4.81 -10.25
CA LYS A 979 28.34 5.18 -9.66
C LYS A 979 29.38 4.08 -9.92
N PRO A 980 30.59 4.41 -10.41
CA PRO A 980 31.73 3.49 -10.42
C PRO A 980 32.02 2.97 -9.01
N ASN A 981 32.42 1.70 -8.89
CA ASN A 981 32.84 1.10 -7.62
C ASN A 981 34.35 0.83 -7.63
N ILE A 982 34.92 0.36 -6.50
CA ILE A 982 36.36 0.06 -6.43
C ILE A 982 36.83 -0.84 -7.57
N GLY A 983 36.05 -1.86 -7.94
CA GLY A 983 36.36 -2.76 -9.05
C GLY A 983 36.39 -2.07 -10.41
N SER A 984 35.55 -1.05 -10.63
CA SER A 984 35.56 -0.21 -11.84
C SER A 984 36.88 0.56 -11.96
N TYR A 985 37.28 1.24 -10.88
CA TYR A 985 38.54 1.98 -10.82
C TYR A 985 39.75 1.06 -10.88
N GLU A 986 39.72 -0.07 -10.20
CA GLU A 986 40.80 -1.08 -10.13
C GLU A 986 41.10 -1.71 -11.48
N LEU A 987 40.05 -2.08 -12.24
CA LEU A 987 40.18 -2.64 -13.60
C LEU A 987 40.94 -1.67 -14.52
N LEU A 988 40.51 -0.41 -14.58
CA LEU A 988 41.17 0.60 -15.42
C LEU A 988 42.53 1.03 -14.88
N LEU A 989 42.68 1.19 -13.57
CA LEU A 989 43.97 1.58 -12.96
C LEU A 989 45.06 0.55 -13.27
N ARG A 990 44.77 -0.75 -13.13
CA ARG A 990 45.71 -1.80 -13.54
C ARG A 990 45.95 -1.77 -15.05
N ALA A 991 44.90 -1.70 -15.88
CA ALA A 991 45.04 -1.66 -17.33
C ALA A 991 45.91 -0.49 -17.83
N TYR A 992 45.75 0.71 -17.25
CA TYR A 992 46.60 1.85 -17.59
C TYR A 992 48.04 1.68 -17.10
N VAL A 993 48.28 1.06 -15.94
CA VAL A 993 49.64 0.77 -15.46
C VAL A 993 50.32 -0.28 -16.35
N ASP A 994 49.62 -1.35 -16.72
CA ASP A 994 50.13 -2.41 -17.61
C ASP A 994 50.39 -1.88 -19.03
N ALA A 995 49.58 -0.92 -19.51
CA ALA A 995 49.75 -0.21 -20.77
C ALA A 995 50.73 0.98 -20.72
N SER A 996 51.40 1.24 -19.58
CA SER A 996 52.27 2.39 -19.33
C SER A 996 51.63 3.78 -19.54
N ARG A 997 50.29 3.89 -19.48
CA ARG A 997 49.52 5.14 -19.55
C ARG A 997 49.41 5.80 -18.17
N LEU A 998 50.55 6.20 -17.61
CA LEU A 998 50.64 6.66 -16.22
C LEU A 998 49.79 7.89 -15.88
N ASP A 999 49.55 8.79 -16.83
CA ASP A 999 48.69 9.97 -16.59
C ASP A 999 47.21 9.59 -16.43
N ASP A 1000 46.73 8.61 -17.18
CA ASP A 1000 45.37 8.06 -17.02
C ASP A 1000 45.26 7.23 -15.72
N ALA A 1001 46.32 6.52 -15.33
CA ALA A 1001 46.40 5.85 -14.03
C ALA A 1001 46.32 6.86 -12.86
N ILE A 1002 47.01 8.00 -12.95
CA ILE A 1002 46.90 9.09 -11.97
C ILE A 1002 45.48 9.69 -11.98
N LYS A 1003 44.85 9.87 -13.15
CA LYS A 1003 43.43 10.32 -13.26
C LYS A 1003 42.48 9.36 -12.55
N MET A 1004 42.67 8.04 -12.70
CA MET A 1004 41.87 7.03 -11.97
C MET A 1004 42.10 7.10 -10.46
N ALA A 1005 43.35 7.15 -10.00
CA ALA A 1005 43.67 7.25 -8.58
C ALA A 1005 43.14 8.55 -7.94
N LYS A 1006 43.15 9.67 -8.68
CA LYS A 1006 42.49 10.92 -8.27
C LYS A 1006 40.99 10.74 -8.08
N GLY A 1007 40.34 10.02 -9.01
CA GLY A 1007 38.93 9.65 -8.91
C GLY A 1007 38.61 8.87 -7.63
N ILE A 1008 39.39 7.83 -7.33
CA ILE A 1008 39.25 7.05 -6.08
C ILE A 1008 39.40 7.95 -4.85
N LEU A 1009 40.41 8.82 -4.84
CA LEU A 1009 40.71 9.68 -3.69
C LEU A 1009 39.67 10.79 -3.46
N LEU A 1010 38.90 11.19 -4.48
CA LEU A 1010 37.81 12.16 -4.39
C LEU A 1010 36.46 11.51 -4.02
N ASP A 1011 36.26 10.22 -4.32
CA ASP A 1011 35.02 9.51 -4.00
C ASP A 1011 35.02 8.98 -2.55
N GLU A 1012 34.30 9.67 -1.65
CA GLU A 1012 34.18 9.25 -0.24
C GLU A 1012 33.53 7.88 -0.02
N SER A 1013 32.89 7.28 -1.05
CA SER A 1013 32.30 5.94 -0.96
C SER A 1013 33.28 4.81 -1.27
N VAL A 1014 34.52 5.13 -1.68
CA VAL A 1014 35.52 4.16 -2.15
C VAL A 1014 36.83 4.32 -1.37
N VAL A 1015 37.47 3.20 -0.99
CA VAL A 1015 38.76 3.20 -0.29
C VAL A 1015 39.88 2.89 -1.28
N PHE A 1016 40.88 3.77 -1.39
CA PHE A 1016 42.10 3.48 -2.14
C PHE A 1016 42.96 2.49 -1.35
N SER A 1017 42.99 1.22 -1.79
CA SER A 1017 43.69 0.15 -1.07
C SER A 1017 45.20 0.29 -1.13
N ASP A 1018 45.89 -0.17 -0.08
CA ASP A 1018 47.36 -0.15 -0.02
C ASP A 1018 48.01 -0.95 -1.17
N GLU A 1019 47.34 -2.00 -1.67
CA GLU A 1019 47.78 -2.77 -2.83
C GLU A 1019 47.77 -1.95 -4.14
N LEU A 1020 46.67 -1.21 -4.40
CA LEU A 1020 46.56 -0.39 -5.61
C LEU A 1020 47.45 0.85 -5.52
N LYS A 1021 47.63 1.39 -4.31
CA LYS A 1021 48.61 2.43 -4.03
C LYS A 1021 50.03 1.96 -4.32
N ALA A 1022 50.45 0.82 -3.77
CA ALA A 1022 51.77 0.24 -4.02
C ALA A 1022 52.01 -0.12 -5.49
N LEU A 1023 50.96 -0.57 -6.20
CA LEU A 1023 51.00 -0.82 -7.64
C LEU A 1023 51.28 0.47 -8.44
N LEU A 1024 50.58 1.58 -8.12
CA LEU A 1024 50.82 2.86 -8.78
C LEU A 1024 52.17 3.49 -8.39
N GLU A 1025 52.56 3.46 -7.10
CA GLU A 1025 53.88 3.93 -6.65
C GLU A 1025 55.03 3.16 -7.34
N GLY A 1026 54.92 1.83 -7.41
CA GLY A 1026 55.88 0.98 -8.10
C GLY A 1026 55.93 1.19 -9.62
N ALA A 1027 54.85 1.65 -10.24
CA ALA A 1027 54.81 2.02 -11.66
C ALA A 1027 55.46 3.40 -11.89
N LEU A 1028 55.10 4.40 -11.07
CA LEU A 1028 55.67 5.75 -11.14
C LEU A 1028 57.18 5.75 -10.87
N GLN A 1029 57.66 4.97 -9.91
CA GLN A 1029 59.09 4.84 -9.60
C GLN A 1029 59.90 4.23 -10.76
N LYS A 1030 59.35 3.26 -11.49
CA LYS A 1030 60.03 2.66 -12.67
C LYS A 1030 60.28 3.69 -13.78
N GLU A 1031 59.44 4.71 -13.88
CA GLU A 1031 59.59 5.82 -14.84
C GLU A 1031 60.19 7.11 -14.24
N GLY A 1032 60.65 7.06 -12.98
CA GLY A 1032 61.29 8.21 -12.31
C GLY A 1032 60.33 9.36 -11.95
N ARG A 1033 59.04 9.04 -11.78
CA ARG A 1033 57.96 9.98 -11.44
C ARG A 1033 57.60 9.98 -9.94
N ASP A 1034 58.58 9.70 -9.06
CA ASP A 1034 58.35 9.47 -7.62
C ASP A 1034 57.59 10.62 -6.90
N GLY A 1035 57.70 11.87 -7.37
CA GLY A 1035 57.02 13.02 -6.78
C GLY A 1035 55.52 13.16 -7.12
N ASP A 1036 55.03 12.47 -8.16
CA ASP A 1036 53.66 12.65 -8.63
C ASP A 1036 52.61 12.10 -7.66
N MET A 1037 52.95 11.06 -6.87
CA MET A 1037 52.05 10.55 -5.84
C MET A 1037 51.87 11.56 -4.69
N THR A 1038 52.94 12.23 -4.24
CA THR A 1038 52.85 13.29 -3.22
C THR A 1038 51.98 14.44 -3.72
N LYS A 1039 52.23 14.90 -4.95
CA LYS A 1039 51.47 15.96 -5.60
C LYS A 1039 49.99 15.61 -5.76
N LEU A 1040 49.67 14.35 -6.10
CA LEU A 1040 48.29 13.87 -6.20
C LEU A 1040 47.52 14.04 -4.89
N TYR A 1041 48.11 13.65 -3.76
CA TYR A 1041 47.47 13.85 -2.44
C TYR A 1041 47.31 15.34 -2.10
N GLU A 1042 48.31 16.19 -2.37
CA GLU A 1042 48.22 17.64 -2.17
C GLU A 1042 47.12 18.29 -3.04
N ASP A 1043 46.98 17.86 -4.30
CA ASP A 1043 45.96 18.34 -5.22
C ASP A 1043 44.54 17.91 -4.80
N VAL A 1044 44.37 16.68 -4.28
CA VAL A 1044 43.08 16.17 -3.76
C VAL A 1044 42.66 16.91 -2.49
N GLU A 1045 43.56 17.08 -1.52
CA GLU A 1045 43.23 17.79 -0.27
C GLU A 1045 42.85 19.25 -0.54
N ARG A 1046 43.51 19.90 -1.52
CA ARG A 1046 43.11 21.23 -2.00
C ARG A 1046 41.70 21.23 -2.61
N GLU A 1047 41.40 20.28 -3.50
CA GLU A 1047 40.07 20.17 -4.12
C GLU A 1047 38.95 19.90 -3.09
N LYS A 1048 39.18 19.04 -2.10
CA LYS A 1048 38.24 18.79 -1.01
C LYS A 1048 37.99 20.05 -0.17
N ALA A 1049 39.04 20.82 0.15
CA ALA A 1049 38.92 22.08 0.87
C ALA A 1049 38.15 23.14 0.05
N GLU A 1050 38.42 23.25 -1.26
CA GLU A 1050 37.68 24.15 -2.17
C GLU A 1050 36.20 23.76 -2.31
N ALA A 1051 35.90 22.46 -2.43
CA ALA A 1051 34.53 21.95 -2.51
C ALA A 1051 33.75 22.22 -1.21
N ALA A 1052 34.37 21.97 -0.05
CA ALA A 1052 33.77 22.27 1.25
C ALA A 1052 33.50 23.77 1.45
N ALA A 1053 34.40 24.64 0.97
CA ALA A 1053 34.20 26.08 1.00
C ALA A 1053 33.03 26.52 0.11
N ARG A 1054 32.93 26.01 -1.13
CA ARG A 1054 31.79 26.30 -2.03
C ARG A 1054 30.47 25.80 -1.47
N ALA A 1055 30.43 24.59 -0.91
CA ALA A 1055 29.21 24.04 -0.30
C ALA A 1055 28.76 24.87 0.92
N ALA A 1056 29.69 25.40 1.71
CA ALA A 1056 29.38 26.33 2.80
C ALA A 1056 28.85 27.69 2.28
N GLU A 1057 29.41 28.21 1.19
CA GLU A 1057 28.95 29.45 0.54
C GLU A 1057 27.56 29.29 -0.10
N GLU A 1058 27.30 28.21 -0.83
CA GLU A 1058 25.98 27.90 -1.40
C GLU A 1058 24.94 27.68 -0.31
N LYS A 1059 25.29 26.99 0.79
CA LYS A 1059 24.40 26.83 1.94
C LYS A 1059 24.07 28.19 2.58
N ALA A 1060 25.07 29.04 2.83
CA ALA A 1060 24.84 30.38 3.38
C ALA A 1060 23.99 31.26 2.45
N ARG A 1061 24.18 31.12 1.13
CA ARG A 1061 23.38 31.81 0.11
C ARG A 1061 21.94 31.31 0.08
N ALA A 1062 21.71 29.99 0.17
CA ALA A 1062 20.38 29.41 0.24
C ALA A 1062 19.63 29.81 1.53
N GLU A 1063 20.32 29.81 2.67
CA GLU A 1063 19.77 30.28 3.95
C GLU A 1063 19.41 31.78 3.89
N ALA A 1064 20.23 32.62 3.25
CA ALA A 1064 19.93 34.03 3.03
C ALA A 1064 18.71 34.24 2.11
N LEU A 1065 18.63 33.50 1.00
CA LEU A 1065 17.54 33.61 0.02
C LEU A 1065 16.20 33.12 0.60
N ALA A 1066 16.22 32.05 1.40
CA ALA A 1066 15.05 31.58 2.14
C ALA A 1066 14.55 32.62 3.15
N LYS A 1067 15.47 33.33 3.83
CA LYS A 1067 15.15 34.39 4.80
C LYS A 1067 14.57 35.63 4.12
N GLU A 1068 15.12 36.03 2.97
CA GLU A 1068 14.59 37.11 2.13
C GLU A 1068 13.18 36.76 1.58
N GLU A 1069 12.94 35.50 1.20
CA GLU A 1069 11.62 35.04 0.79
C GLU A 1069 10.60 35.00 1.94
N GLU A 1070 11.02 34.64 3.15
CA GLU A 1070 10.19 34.68 4.36
C GLU A 1070 9.79 36.13 4.72
N GLU A 1071 10.74 37.08 4.66
CA GLU A 1071 10.48 38.49 4.88
C GLU A 1071 9.56 39.08 3.79
N ARG A 1072 9.74 38.70 2.51
CA ARG A 1072 8.83 39.07 1.42
C ARG A 1072 7.41 38.54 1.64
N LYS A 1073 7.26 37.28 2.06
CA LYS A 1073 5.95 36.68 2.38
C LYS A 1073 5.27 37.38 3.55
N LYS A 1074 6.01 37.78 4.60
CA LYS A 1074 5.48 38.58 5.71
C LYS A 1074 5.05 39.99 5.25
N ALA A 1075 5.81 40.64 4.37
CA ALA A 1075 5.44 41.94 3.80
C ALA A 1075 4.18 41.85 2.93
N GLU A 1076 4.05 40.83 2.08
CA GLU A 1076 2.83 40.58 1.29
C GLU A 1076 1.61 40.27 2.16
N ALA A 1077 1.77 39.51 3.24
CA ALA A 1077 0.70 39.22 4.18
C ALA A 1077 0.17 40.51 4.83
N LYS A 1078 1.08 41.36 5.34
CA LYS A 1078 0.72 42.66 5.92
C LYS A 1078 0.06 43.60 4.89
N ALA A 1079 0.56 43.65 3.66
CA ALA A 1079 -0.04 44.45 2.60
C ALA A 1079 -1.46 43.98 2.23
N LYS A 1080 -1.70 42.65 2.22
CA LYS A 1080 -3.04 42.07 2.01
C LYS A 1080 -3.98 42.39 3.17
N GLU A 1081 -3.50 42.40 4.40
CA GLU A 1081 -4.27 42.79 5.59
C GLU A 1081 -4.66 44.28 5.55
N GLU A 1082 -3.73 45.19 5.23
CA GLU A 1082 -4.02 46.62 5.05
C GLU A 1082 -4.97 46.91 3.87
N ALA A 1083 -4.89 46.10 2.80
CA ALA A 1083 -5.82 46.17 1.68
C ALA A 1083 -7.23 45.68 2.07
N ALA A 1084 -7.34 44.59 2.84
CA ALA A 1084 -8.59 44.08 3.37
C ALA A 1084 -9.23 45.07 4.37
N ALA A 1085 -8.43 45.73 5.22
CA ALA A 1085 -8.89 46.77 6.12
C ALA A 1085 -9.43 48.00 5.35
N ARG A 1086 -8.77 48.41 4.26
CA ARG A 1086 -9.27 49.46 3.36
C ARG A 1086 -10.56 49.06 2.65
N ALA A 1087 -10.64 47.84 2.14
CA ALA A 1087 -11.85 47.31 1.50
C ALA A 1087 -13.05 47.27 2.47
N SER A 1088 -12.83 46.83 3.71
CA SER A 1088 -13.85 46.85 4.77
C SER A 1088 -14.31 48.27 5.12
N ARG A 1089 -13.40 49.26 5.21
CA ARG A 1089 -13.79 50.67 5.41
C ARG A 1089 -14.65 51.22 4.27
N ALA A 1090 -14.25 50.97 3.02
CA ALA A 1090 -15.03 51.38 1.85
C ALA A 1090 -16.40 50.69 1.77
N ALA A 1091 -16.49 49.42 2.18
CA ALA A 1091 -17.77 48.70 2.28
C ALA A 1091 -18.68 49.29 3.36
N ILE A 1092 -18.14 49.69 4.52
CA ILE A 1092 -18.88 50.35 5.59
C ILE A 1092 -19.42 51.72 5.14
N GLU A 1093 -18.62 52.54 4.44
CA GLU A 1093 -19.10 53.80 3.85
C GLU A 1093 -20.20 53.58 2.81
N ALA A 1094 -20.08 52.57 1.95
CA ALA A 1094 -21.10 52.24 0.96
C ALA A 1094 -22.44 51.79 1.61
N VAL A 1095 -22.38 51.06 2.73
CA VAL A 1095 -23.57 50.67 3.50
C VAL A 1095 -24.20 51.86 4.21
N LEU A 1096 -23.40 52.76 4.79
CA LEU A 1096 -23.87 54.00 5.41
C LEU A 1096 -24.49 54.97 4.38
N GLY A 1097 -23.96 55.02 3.16
CA GLY A 1097 -24.53 55.78 2.05
C GLY A 1097 -25.92 55.27 1.66
N ARG A 1098 -26.06 53.96 1.41
CA ARG A 1098 -27.37 53.35 1.07
C ARG A 1098 -28.41 53.48 2.18
N LYS A 1099 -28.00 53.52 3.45
CA LYS A 1099 -28.94 53.72 4.56
C LYS A 1099 -29.57 55.12 4.54
N LYS A 1100 -28.82 56.15 4.15
CA LYS A 1100 -29.34 57.52 3.96
C LYS A 1100 -30.24 57.68 2.73
N GLU A 1101 -30.10 56.83 1.72
CA GLU A 1101 -31.01 56.79 0.57
C GLU A 1101 -32.33 56.08 0.92
N ALA A 1102 -32.28 55.03 1.75
CA ALA A 1102 -33.47 54.28 2.20
C ALA A 1102 -34.34 55.03 3.23
N GLU A 1103 -33.78 55.98 3.98
CA GLU A 1103 -34.53 56.77 4.99
C GLU A 1103 -35.38 57.91 4.40
N ASN A 1104 -35.34 58.14 3.08
CA ASN A 1104 -36.07 59.24 2.40
C ASN A 1104 -37.37 58.83 1.67
N ASP A 1105 -37.68 57.54 1.52
CA ASP A 1105 -38.66 57.07 0.52
C ASP A 1105 -39.82 56.21 1.07
N ASP A 1106 -40.12 56.29 2.37
CA ASP A 1106 -41.38 55.71 2.89
C ASP A 1106 -42.05 56.56 3.97
N SER A 1107 -43.08 57.31 3.55
CA SER A 1107 -43.98 58.02 4.45
C SER A 1107 -45.43 57.86 4.00
N THR A 1108 -46.18 56.92 4.58
CA THR A 1108 -47.56 57.10 5.11
C THR A 1108 -48.23 55.77 5.53
N GLY A 1109 -48.49 55.55 6.84
CA GLY A 1109 -49.39 54.46 7.29
C GLY A 1109 -49.20 53.94 8.73
N ASN A 1110 -49.95 54.51 9.68
CA ASN A 1110 -50.09 54.12 11.10
C ASN A 1110 -50.44 52.62 11.37
N VAL A 1111 -50.40 52.04 12.59
CA VAL A 1111 -49.65 52.16 13.88
C VAL A 1111 -50.18 51.03 14.79
N GLU A 1112 -49.30 50.32 15.51
CA GLU A 1112 -49.44 49.60 16.82
C GLU A 1112 -48.41 48.43 16.88
N GLU A 1113 -47.64 48.16 17.94
CA GLU A 1113 -47.27 48.91 19.16
C GLU A 1113 -45.99 48.27 19.81
N ALA A 1114 -45.41 48.92 20.84
CA ALA A 1114 -44.43 48.40 21.82
C ALA A 1114 -42.90 48.20 21.48
N GLN A 1115 -42.16 49.31 21.52
CA GLN A 1115 -40.98 49.60 22.40
C GLN A 1115 -39.83 48.58 22.65
N VAL A 1116 -38.59 48.98 22.28
CA VAL A 1116 -37.36 49.17 23.14
C VAL A 1116 -36.45 50.15 22.36
N VAL A 1117 -36.39 51.45 22.68
CA VAL A 1117 -35.57 52.15 23.69
C VAL A 1117 -34.05 52.25 23.37
N GLU A 1118 -33.67 53.47 22.97
CA GLU A 1118 -32.34 54.10 22.93
C GLU A 1118 -31.61 54.05 24.32
N SER A 1119 -30.37 54.53 24.55
CA SER A 1119 -29.49 55.49 23.85
C SER A 1119 -28.02 55.29 24.22
N LEU A 1120 -27.17 56.07 23.54
CA LEU A 1120 -25.72 56.20 23.68
C LEU A 1120 -25.22 56.82 25.01
N SER A 1121 -23.94 56.50 25.26
CA SER A 1121 -22.82 57.38 25.69
C SER A 1121 -22.68 57.93 27.12
N ASP A 1122 -21.42 58.29 27.38
CA ASP A 1122 -20.83 58.95 28.56
C ASP A 1122 -20.68 58.02 29.80
N THR A 1123 -19.62 58.07 30.62
CA THR A 1123 -18.63 59.13 30.91
C THR A 1123 -17.23 58.59 31.28
N ASN A 1124 -16.21 59.43 31.06
CA ASN A 1124 -15.04 59.81 31.90
C ASN A 1124 -14.41 58.87 32.96
N ASP A 1125 -13.06 58.99 33.03
CA ASP A 1125 -12.17 59.10 34.21
C ASP A 1125 -12.45 58.31 35.51
N ILE A 1126 -11.41 57.67 36.05
CA ILE A 1126 -10.68 58.13 37.27
C ILE A 1126 -9.47 57.21 37.59
N THR A 1127 -8.43 57.86 38.12
CA THR A 1127 -7.11 57.43 38.68
C THR A 1127 -6.99 56.04 39.32
N GLU A 1128 -5.82 55.39 39.32
CA GLU A 1128 -4.71 55.49 40.31
C GLU A 1128 -3.54 54.60 39.81
N GLU A 1129 -2.25 54.72 40.12
CA GLU A 1129 -1.33 55.70 40.72
C GLU A 1129 0.07 55.01 40.66
N ASN A 1130 1.14 55.77 40.38
CA ASN A 1130 2.54 55.51 40.79
C ASN A 1130 3.30 54.29 40.18
N GLU A 1131 4.62 54.28 39.99
CA GLU A 1131 5.70 55.22 40.40
C GLU A 1131 6.99 55.03 39.53
N GLY A 1132 7.88 56.03 39.46
CA GLY A 1132 9.29 55.93 38.99
C GLY A 1132 9.52 55.92 37.47
N ASP A 1133 10.11 56.95 36.86
CA ASP A 1133 11.56 57.26 36.76
C ASP A 1133 12.38 56.14 36.06
N ASP A 1134 13.27 56.42 35.09
CA ASP A 1134 14.05 57.65 34.93
C ASP A 1134 14.52 57.93 33.47
N GLN A 1135 14.61 59.23 33.14
CA GLN A 1135 15.57 59.91 32.23
C GLN A 1135 16.00 59.30 30.87
N LYS A 1136 15.68 59.97 29.73
CA LYS A 1136 16.50 60.97 28.98
C LYS A 1136 17.63 60.33 28.11
N VAL A 1137 18.05 60.86 26.94
CA VAL A 1137 18.02 62.24 26.41
C VAL A 1137 18.18 62.22 24.86
N VAL A 1138 17.54 63.14 24.11
CA VAL A 1138 18.12 64.04 23.05
C VAL A 1138 19.00 63.40 21.93
N GLU A 1139 18.99 63.71 20.63
CA GLU A 1139 18.34 64.66 19.70
C GLU A 1139 18.78 64.30 18.24
N SER A 1140 18.37 64.89 17.10
CA SER A 1140 17.29 65.82 16.69
C SER A 1140 17.13 65.80 15.14
N LEU A 1141 16.28 66.69 14.58
CA LEU A 1141 16.44 67.53 13.37
C LEU A 1141 17.33 67.03 12.18
N SER A 1142 16.99 67.24 10.90
CA SER A 1142 15.94 68.06 10.26
C SER A 1142 15.97 67.85 8.73
N ASP A 1143 14.86 68.17 8.04
CA ASP A 1143 14.77 68.96 6.78
C ASP A 1143 15.72 68.70 5.58
N THR A 1144 15.32 68.80 4.30
CA THR A 1144 14.05 69.13 3.64
C THR A 1144 14.17 68.83 2.12
N ASN A 1145 13.01 68.76 1.45
CA ASN A 1145 12.75 69.32 0.10
C ASN A 1145 13.26 68.70 -1.21
N ASP A 1146 12.29 68.63 -2.14
CA ASP A 1146 12.33 69.12 -3.54
C ASP A 1146 13.09 68.32 -4.62
N ILE A 1147 12.61 68.22 -5.87
CA ILE A 1147 11.29 68.38 -6.53
C ILE A 1147 11.49 67.91 -8.01
N ARG A 1148 10.41 67.72 -8.79
CA ARG A 1148 10.39 67.57 -10.28
C ARG A 1148 10.97 66.29 -10.90
N GLU A 1149 10.58 65.88 -12.11
CA GLU A 1149 9.27 65.86 -12.82
C GLU A 1149 9.50 65.19 -14.19
N GLU A 1150 8.38 64.78 -14.82
CA GLU A 1150 8.17 64.75 -16.27
C GLU A 1150 8.82 63.66 -17.18
N ASN A 1151 7.90 63.04 -17.95
CA ASN A 1151 7.99 62.73 -19.38
C ASN A 1151 8.85 61.55 -19.85
N GLU A 1152 8.51 60.83 -20.92
CA GLU A 1152 7.24 60.51 -21.63
C GLU A 1152 7.62 59.43 -22.69
N GLY A 1153 6.64 58.76 -23.32
CA GLY A 1153 6.81 58.28 -24.69
C GLY A 1153 6.80 56.76 -24.95
N ASP A 1154 5.85 56.38 -25.81
CA ASP A 1154 5.75 55.15 -26.62
C ASP A 1154 7.09 54.75 -27.32
N ASP A 1155 7.31 53.54 -27.87
CA ASP A 1155 6.47 52.95 -28.93
C ASP A 1155 6.79 51.48 -29.35
N GLN A 1156 5.72 50.81 -29.79
CA GLN A 1156 5.56 49.69 -30.75
C GLN A 1156 6.67 48.68 -31.20
N LYS A 1157 6.29 47.39 -31.11
CA LYS A 1157 6.26 46.31 -32.16
C LYS A 1157 7.53 45.86 -32.93
N LYS A 1158 7.86 44.55 -32.80
CA LYS A 1158 7.75 43.44 -33.79
C LYS A 1158 8.48 42.19 -33.24
N GLN A 1159 8.00 40.93 -33.29
CA GLN A 1159 7.43 40.04 -34.32
C GLN A 1159 8.50 39.19 -35.05
N GLU A 1160 8.22 37.87 -35.20
CA GLU A 1160 8.94 36.82 -35.99
C GLU A 1160 10.23 36.21 -35.38
N SER A 1161 10.64 34.95 -35.65
CA SER A 1161 9.95 33.61 -35.65
C SER A 1161 10.92 32.50 -36.13
N GLY A 1162 10.87 31.29 -35.52
CA GLY A 1162 11.50 30.05 -36.04
C GLY A 1162 13.02 29.94 -35.86
N ASP A 1163 13.66 28.77 -36.03
CA ASP A 1163 13.15 27.40 -36.22
C ASP A 1163 14.29 26.34 -36.06
N ALA A 1164 13.96 25.03 -36.09
CA ALA A 1164 14.84 23.83 -36.15
C ALA A 1164 15.68 23.46 -34.89
N LEU A 1165 15.50 22.30 -34.23
CA LEU A 1165 15.79 20.89 -34.61
C LEU A 1165 17.25 20.63 -35.07
N PRO A 1166 17.85 19.45 -34.75
CA PRO A 1166 17.26 18.23 -34.18
C PRO A 1166 17.25 18.15 -32.64
#